data_AF-A0A4P7LCX2-F1
#
_entry.id   AF-A0A4P7LCX2-F1
#
_cell.length_a   1.000
_cell.length_b   1.000
_cell.length_c   1.000
_cell.angle_alpha   90.00
_cell.angle_beta   90.00
_cell.angle_gamma   90.00
#
_symmetry.space_group_name_H-M   'P 1'
#
loop_
_entity.id
_entity.type
_entity.pdbx_description
1 polymer ?
#
loop_
_entity_poly.entity_id
_entity_poly.type
_entity_poly.pdbx_seq_one_letter_code
_entity_poly.pdbx_strand_id
1 'polypeptide(L)'
;MRHGMPAVSIERTDAASDGPVVLRTDIAAFIGLAERGPLDTPVAVESWRQFQAHFGRPFGSAYLAWAVRGFFDNDGLRCWVVRVAARQFGDDGNEAAPGGGARSAGVLLADTAGVPRWRLSATSPGSWGNELSIAWRRERPLTQRALSADSTSARLAAVAGFAPGELVRLAQPAASAHRVLVHVDAAAGKLYWVHPDPRQRGADQLAWSALDPAQPLMVERVAYTLDVWRRDAFAAQYPDLHPSPRHPRYFGTVLAPAYGSGAERLRLPPVNPGALPVPPGLVEIAGLAPALPPLPLAAASGERLPLASGADGLAALTASDFLGEPYSPRDSDFARLRKARGLQALAEIDEISLVAAPDILIRPQPDPDYEPLPPDAANPCLACPPPAPPRRVHQPRAVAELPPVFAEADILRVQTALIADCDARGDRFAVLSAPFERATSRARGIRALAEWRRMLVEQQPARAAALYAPWLAVAENDGAAPPVAGSVAGVRIVPACGHVAGAIASTDLALGVMRAPANVPVQRVVDVRSAVNDAQHGELNDAGVNVLRAEFGRAPMLLGARTVSDEPEWRYVSTVRMLIALRRACDIALRWAVFEPNDAPTRAAVATTLIAILTLFWQRGAFAGATAAESFFVRCQEDPTEDTTNADAREHGQLIALVGIAPVAPAEFIVLRVGRQDNLPVFSLFERKEFA
;
A
#
# COMPACT_ATOMS: atom_id res chain seq x y z
N MET A 1 -59.92 -29.86 31.68
CA MET A 1 -58.88 -30.91 31.74
C MET A 1 -58.02 -30.81 30.48
N ARG A 2 -56.72 -30.56 30.70
CA ARG A 2 -55.55 -30.63 29.81
C ARG A 2 -55.59 -29.81 28.51
N HIS A 3 -55.14 -28.56 28.69
CA HIS A 3 -54.62 -27.64 27.69
C HIS A 3 -53.62 -28.32 26.75
N GLY A 4 -53.86 -28.19 25.44
CA GLY A 4 -52.83 -28.34 24.43
C GLY A 4 -51.89 -27.13 24.50
N MET A 5 -50.60 -27.38 24.70
CA MET A 5 -49.57 -26.39 24.44
C MET A 5 -49.01 -26.64 23.04
N PRO A 6 -48.81 -25.59 22.22
CA PRO A 6 -48.12 -25.69 20.94
C PRO A 6 -46.63 -25.96 21.19
N ALA A 7 -46.09 -27.04 20.60
CA ALA A 7 -44.66 -27.26 20.57
C ALA A 7 -44.05 -26.43 19.44
N VAL A 8 -43.24 -25.44 19.79
CA VAL A 8 -42.38 -24.73 18.84
C VAL A 8 -41.21 -25.65 18.51
N SER A 9 -41.16 -26.15 17.27
CA SER A 9 -39.94 -26.69 16.70
C SER A 9 -39.08 -25.49 16.29
N ILE A 10 -37.93 -25.31 16.95
CA ILE A 10 -36.88 -24.42 16.47
C ILE A 10 -35.90 -25.31 15.74
N GLU A 11 -36.08 -25.42 14.43
CA GLU A 11 -35.02 -25.90 13.56
C GLU A 11 -34.07 -24.72 13.32
N ARG A 12 -32.95 -24.69 14.05
CA ARG A 12 -31.82 -23.84 13.67
C ARG A 12 -31.11 -24.52 12.51
N THR A 13 -31.56 -24.23 11.29
CA THR A 13 -30.61 -24.15 10.17
C THR A 13 -29.86 -22.83 10.34
N ASP A 14 -28.68 -22.88 10.97
CA ASP A 14 -27.74 -21.79 10.83
C ASP A 14 -27.30 -21.75 9.36
N ALA A 15 -27.77 -20.71 8.67
CA ALA A 15 -27.18 -20.17 7.44
C ALA A 15 -25.76 -19.70 7.78
N ALA A 16 -24.73 -19.84 6.95
CA ALA A 16 -24.65 -20.16 5.53
C ALA A 16 -23.51 -21.17 5.32
N SER A 17 -23.56 -21.99 4.27
CA SER A 17 -22.30 -22.46 3.69
C SER A 17 -21.55 -21.21 3.23
N ASP A 18 -20.50 -20.82 3.94
CA ASP A 18 -19.48 -19.96 3.35
C ASP A 18 -19.16 -20.59 2.00
N GLY A 19 -19.37 -19.82 0.92
CA GLY A 19 -18.91 -20.23 -0.40
C GLY A 19 -17.43 -20.64 -0.30
N PRO A 20 -16.92 -21.48 -1.22
CA PRO A 20 -15.57 -22.00 -1.12
C PRO A 20 -14.60 -20.85 -0.83
N VAL A 21 -13.95 -20.90 0.34
CA VAL A 21 -12.95 -19.90 0.73
C VAL A 21 -11.88 -19.91 -0.36
N VAL A 22 -11.85 -18.86 -1.17
CA VAL A 22 -10.81 -18.70 -2.19
C VAL A 22 -9.53 -18.34 -1.45
N LEU A 23 -8.65 -19.33 -1.28
CA LEU A 23 -7.31 -19.13 -0.72
C LEU A 23 -6.52 -18.21 -1.65
N ARG A 24 -6.43 -16.94 -1.28
CA ARG A 24 -5.60 -15.98 -2.00
C ARG A 24 -4.14 -16.17 -1.64
N THR A 25 -3.37 -16.68 -2.61
CA THR A 25 -1.90 -16.76 -2.54
C THR A 25 -1.24 -15.73 -3.44
N ASP A 26 -2.02 -14.97 -4.20
CA ASP A 26 -1.51 -14.02 -5.20
C ASP A 26 -1.14 -12.65 -4.63
N ILE A 27 -1.46 -12.38 -3.36
CA ILE A 27 -1.27 -11.07 -2.72
C ILE A 27 0.20 -10.82 -2.43
N ALA A 28 0.76 -9.79 -3.08
CA ALA A 28 2.13 -9.34 -2.84
C ALA A 28 2.21 -8.17 -1.85
N ALA A 29 3.37 -7.95 -1.27
CA ALA A 29 3.73 -6.76 -0.52
C ALA A 29 5.04 -6.18 -1.04
N PHE A 30 5.06 -4.87 -1.26
CA PHE A 30 6.21 -4.14 -1.77
C PHE A 30 6.64 -3.04 -0.80
N ILE A 31 7.93 -3.05 -0.44
CA ILE A 31 8.55 -2.06 0.44
C ILE A 31 9.52 -1.22 -0.38
N GLY A 32 9.34 0.11 -0.40
CA GLY A 32 10.24 0.96 -1.16
C GLY A 32 9.92 2.44 -1.14
N LEU A 33 10.43 3.16 -2.13
CA LEU A 33 10.41 4.62 -2.20
C LEU A 33 9.30 5.07 -3.13
N ALA A 34 8.58 6.13 -2.76
CA ALA A 34 7.51 6.70 -3.57
C ALA A 34 7.55 8.24 -3.57
N GLU A 35 6.98 8.83 -4.63
CA GLU A 35 6.88 10.29 -4.82
C GLU A 35 6.12 10.94 -3.65
N ARG A 36 5.05 10.28 -3.20
CA ARG A 36 4.16 10.73 -2.13
C ARG A 36 3.50 9.55 -1.43
N GLY A 37 2.56 9.82 -0.52
CA GLY A 37 1.81 8.80 0.21
C GLY A 37 2.28 8.62 1.65
N PRO A 38 1.54 7.87 2.48
CA PRO A 38 1.83 7.75 3.89
C PRO A 38 3.14 6.97 4.10
N LEU A 39 3.95 7.41 5.05
CA LEU A 39 5.20 6.72 5.42
C LEU A 39 4.91 5.59 6.40
N ASP A 40 5.59 4.47 6.21
CA ASP A 40 5.58 3.29 7.09
C ASP A 40 4.19 2.69 7.33
N THR A 41 3.21 3.09 6.50
CA THR A 41 1.81 2.69 6.63
C THR A 41 1.47 1.78 5.45
N PRO A 42 1.11 0.51 5.69
CA PRO A 42 0.68 -0.38 4.61
C PRO A 42 -0.61 0.12 3.98
N VAL A 43 -0.61 0.26 2.65
CA VAL A 43 -1.81 0.59 1.87
C VAL A 43 -2.05 -0.51 0.85
N ALA A 44 -3.22 -1.12 0.90
CA ALA A 44 -3.65 -2.09 -0.10
C ALA A 44 -4.09 -1.36 -1.38
N VAL A 45 -3.61 -1.83 -2.53
CA VAL A 45 -4.00 -1.36 -3.86
C VAL A 45 -4.33 -2.55 -4.77
N GLU A 46 -5.33 -2.36 -5.62
CA GLU A 46 -5.87 -3.38 -6.54
C GLU A 46 -5.69 -2.98 -8.02
N SER A 47 -5.09 -1.82 -8.28
CA SER A 47 -4.74 -1.41 -9.63
C SER A 47 -3.56 -0.44 -9.67
N TRP A 48 -2.90 -0.36 -10.82
CA TRP A 48 -1.88 0.64 -11.11
C TRP A 48 -2.39 2.08 -10.90
N ARG A 49 -3.63 2.37 -11.31
CA ARG A 49 -4.24 3.69 -11.14
C ARG A 49 -4.41 4.05 -9.67
N GLN A 50 -4.79 3.09 -8.84
CA GLN A 50 -4.92 3.29 -7.40
C GLN A 50 -3.56 3.52 -6.75
N PHE A 51 -2.53 2.76 -7.14
CA PHE A 51 -1.16 3.03 -6.71
C PHE A 51 -0.76 4.48 -7.02
N GLN A 52 -0.96 4.95 -8.26
CA GLN A 52 -0.62 6.33 -8.65
C GLN A 52 -1.39 7.38 -7.83
N ALA A 53 -2.64 7.07 -7.47
CA ALA A 53 -3.48 7.96 -6.68
C ALA A 53 -2.99 8.12 -5.22
N HIS A 54 -2.38 7.08 -4.63
CA HIS A 54 -1.82 7.15 -3.27
C HIS A 54 -0.34 7.59 -3.26
N PHE A 55 0.47 6.98 -4.12
CA PHE A 55 1.93 7.00 -4.04
C PHE A 55 2.61 7.86 -5.12
N GLY A 56 1.84 8.32 -6.10
CA GLY A 56 2.35 9.11 -7.21
C GLY A 56 2.95 8.25 -8.32
N ARG A 57 3.69 8.88 -9.22
CA ARG A 57 4.22 8.27 -10.45
C ARG A 57 5.61 7.66 -10.23
N PRO A 58 6.06 6.79 -11.14
CA PRO A 58 7.47 6.43 -11.20
C PRO A 58 8.36 7.67 -11.34
N PHE A 59 9.52 7.64 -10.68
CA PHE A 59 10.53 8.69 -10.75
C PHE A 59 11.91 8.05 -10.65
N GLY A 60 12.96 8.75 -11.11
CA GLY A 60 14.28 8.22 -11.35
C GLY A 60 15.04 7.77 -10.10
N SER A 61 14.56 8.14 -8.91
CA SER A 61 15.13 7.79 -7.62
C SER A 61 14.35 6.71 -6.86
N ALA A 62 13.49 5.96 -7.56
CA ALA A 62 12.78 4.82 -6.99
C ALA A 62 12.46 3.71 -8.00
N TYR A 63 12.30 2.49 -7.51
CA TYR A 63 11.90 1.27 -8.21
C TYR A 63 10.55 0.73 -7.75
N LEU A 64 10.03 1.12 -6.58
CA LEU A 64 8.73 0.64 -6.07
C LEU A 64 7.60 0.78 -7.09
N ALA A 65 7.46 1.95 -7.71
CA ALA A 65 6.42 2.20 -8.71
C ALA A 65 6.57 1.28 -9.93
N TRP A 66 7.80 1.03 -10.39
CA TRP A 66 8.08 0.11 -11.48
C TRP A 66 7.78 -1.34 -11.10
N ALA A 67 8.08 -1.74 -9.86
CA ALA A 67 7.82 -3.09 -9.37
C ALA A 67 6.31 -3.36 -9.21
N VAL A 68 5.58 -2.43 -8.58
CA VAL A 68 4.11 -2.53 -8.42
C VAL A 68 3.43 -2.53 -9.77
N ARG A 69 3.91 -1.72 -10.71
CA ARG A 69 3.43 -1.77 -12.08
C ARG A 69 3.68 -3.12 -12.74
N GLY A 70 4.92 -3.61 -12.69
CA GLY A 70 5.27 -4.91 -13.25
C GLY A 70 4.42 -6.04 -12.66
N PHE A 71 4.04 -5.94 -11.39
CA PHE A 71 3.11 -6.86 -10.75
C PHE A 71 1.72 -6.83 -11.41
N PHE A 72 1.12 -5.65 -11.57
CA PHE A 72 -0.21 -5.51 -12.21
C PHE A 72 -0.21 -5.83 -13.70
N ASP A 73 0.87 -5.49 -14.42
CA ASP A 73 1.03 -5.77 -15.85
C ASP A 73 1.19 -7.28 -16.11
N ASN A 74 1.53 -8.06 -15.08
CA ASN A 74 1.61 -9.53 -15.12
C ASN A 74 0.46 -10.17 -14.32
N ASP A 75 -0.75 -9.60 -14.43
CA ASP A 75 -2.02 -10.11 -13.89
C ASP A 75 -2.10 -10.28 -12.36
N GLY A 76 -1.22 -9.62 -11.59
CA GLY A 76 -1.39 -9.50 -10.15
C GLY A 76 -2.66 -8.69 -9.80
N LEU A 77 -3.46 -9.17 -8.85
CA LEU A 77 -4.77 -8.54 -8.56
C LEU A 77 -4.75 -7.57 -7.39
N ARG A 78 -3.91 -7.80 -6.37
CA ARG A 78 -3.83 -6.94 -5.18
C ARG A 78 -2.44 -6.99 -4.58
N CYS A 79 -1.93 -5.84 -4.16
CA CYS A 79 -0.71 -5.78 -3.38
C CYS A 79 -0.80 -4.75 -2.25
N TRP A 80 -0.01 -4.98 -1.21
CA TRP A 80 0.25 -4.05 -0.13
C TRP A 80 1.51 -3.25 -0.44
N VAL A 81 1.46 -1.95 -0.18
CA VAL A 81 2.58 -1.05 -0.43
C VAL A 81 2.95 -0.34 0.86
N VAL A 82 4.24 -0.41 1.21
CA VAL A 82 4.83 0.34 2.31
C VAL A 82 5.87 1.29 1.74
N ARG A 83 5.58 2.59 1.84
CA ARG A 83 6.54 3.64 1.49
C ARG A 83 7.47 3.88 2.67
N VAL A 84 8.78 3.83 2.43
CA VAL A 84 9.82 4.14 3.42
C VAL A 84 10.54 5.44 3.06
N ALA A 85 11.01 6.14 4.08
CA ALA A 85 11.88 7.31 3.97
C ALA A 85 12.59 7.51 5.31
N ALA A 86 13.70 8.26 5.32
CA ALA A 86 14.33 8.66 6.58
C ALA A 86 13.37 9.57 7.36
N ARG A 87 13.21 9.30 8.66
CA ARG A 87 12.40 10.12 9.57
C ARG A 87 13.19 10.44 10.83
N GLN A 88 13.11 11.69 11.27
CA GLN A 88 13.62 12.12 12.56
C GLN A 88 12.48 12.31 13.54
N PHE A 89 12.65 11.73 14.72
CA PHE A 89 11.78 11.95 15.87
C PHE A 89 12.53 12.83 16.88
N GLY A 90 11.85 13.81 17.47
CA GLY A 90 12.36 14.62 18.56
C GLY A 90 12.32 13.85 19.88
N ASP A 91 12.99 14.41 20.90
CA ASP A 91 13.04 13.84 22.26
C ASP A 91 11.66 13.73 22.93
N ASP A 92 10.68 14.51 22.45
CA ASP A 92 9.28 14.52 22.85
C ASP A 92 8.40 13.51 22.10
N GLY A 93 8.98 12.79 21.15
CA GLY A 93 8.27 11.84 20.29
C GLY A 93 7.45 12.48 19.16
N ASN A 94 7.59 13.79 18.92
CA ASN A 94 7.02 14.41 17.72
C ASN A 94 8.00 14.28 16.54
N GLU A 95 7.52 14.40 15.30
CA GLU A 95 8.44 14.53 14.14
C GLU A 95 9.26 15.82 14.30
N ALA A 96 10.57 15.68 14.45
CA ALA A 96 11.47 16.82 14.64
C ALA A 96 11.72 17.56 13.32
N ALA A 97 11.96 18.88 13.40
CA ALA A 97 12.59 19.67 12.35
C ALA A 97 14.01 20.09 12.79
N PRO A 98 14.98 20.37 11.89
CA PRO A 98 15.20 19.93 10.51
C PRO A 98 16.55 19.18 10.37
N GLY A 99 16.53 17.86 10.26
CA GLY A 99 17.70 17.09 9.82
C GLY A 99 17.28 16.02 8.84
N GLY A 100 17.59 16.18 7.55
CA GLY A 100 17.56 15.12 6.50
C GLY A 100 16.32 14.22 6.33
N GLY A 101 15.24 14.38 7.10
CA GLY A 101 14.09 13.50 7.13
C GLY A 101 12.93 14.00 6.28
N ALA A 102 12.04 13.07 5.91
CA ALA A 102 10.87 13.35 5.10
C ALA A 102 9.92 14.34 5.80
N ARG A 103 9.36 15.28 5.03
CA ARG A 103 8.49 16.35 5.56
C ARG A 103 7.39 16.73 4.58
N SER A 104 6.20 17.01 5.11
CA SER A 104 5.10 17.59 4.32
C SER A 104 5.33 19.08 4.07
N ALA A 105 5.22 19.49 2.81
CA ALA A 105 5.18 20.91 2.46
C ALA A 105 3.96 21.55 3.10
N GLY A 106 4.05 22.80 3.55
CA GLY A 106 2.91 23.46 4.17
C GLY A 106 3.08 24.97 4.29
N VAL A 107 1.99 25.60 4.72
CA VAL A 107 1.89 27.03 4.96
C VAL A 107 1.10 27.27 6.26
N LEU A 108 1.57 28.25 7.04
CA LEU A 108 0.85 28.70 8.24
C LEU A 108 -0.18 29.75 7.83
N LEU A 109 -1.41 29.57 8.28
CA LEU A 109 -2.52 30.47 8.02
C LEU A 109 -2.87 31.19 9.32
N ALA A 110 -2.80 32.52 9.26
CA ALA A 110 -3.15 33.40 10.36
C ALA A 110 -4.62 33.83 10.31
N ASP A 111 -5.17 34.09 11.49
CA ASP A 111 -6.44 34.81 11.60
C ASP A 111 -6.25 36.32 11.36
N THR A 112 -7.35 37.07 11.28
CA THR A 112 -7.34 38.54 11.12
C THR A 112 -6.65 39.30 12.25
N ALA A 113 -6.27 38.66 13.37
CA ALA A 113 -5.44 39.25 14.41
C ALA A 113 -3.94 38.98 14.20
N GLY A 114 -3.56 38.32 13.10
CA GLY A 114 -2.18 37.98 12.76
C GLY A 114 -1.64 36.75 13.49
N VAL A 115 -2.47 36.02 14.24
CA VAL A 115 -2.03 34.84 14.98
C VAL A 115 -2.13 33.60 14.08
N PRO A 116 -1.06 32.81 13.90
CA PRO A 116 -1.14 31.52 13.21
C PRO A 116 -2.09 30.56 13.93
N ARG A 117 -3.15 30.14 13.25
CA ARG A 117 -4.20 29.28 13.81
C ARG A 117 -4.26 27.90 13.16
N TRP A 118 -3.86 27.82 11.90
CA TRP A 118 -3.89 26.59 11.13
C TRP A 118 -2.58 26.38 10.39
N ARG A 119 -2.19 25.12 10.27
CA ARG A 119 -1.17 24.70 9.31
C ARG A 119 -1.87 23.90 8.22
N LEU A 120 -1.87 24.43 7.00
CA LEU A 120 -2.31 23.69 5.83
C LEU A 120 -1.07 23.04 5.20
N SER A 121 -1.12 21.73 5.01
CA SER A 121 -0.01 20.95 4.46
C SER A 121 -0.46 20.07 3.31
N ALA A 122 0.51 19.64 2.50
CA ALA A 122 0.32 18.52 1.60
C ALA A 122 0.00 17.26 2.43
N THR A 123 -0.90 16.42 1.94
CA THR A 123 -1.42 15.24 2.67
C THR A 123 -0.38 14.16 2.96
N SER A 124 0.84 14.30 2.46
CA SER A 124 1.94 13.40 2.81
C SER A 124 3.30 14.05 2.62
N PRO A 125 4.32 13.56 3.33
CA PRO A 125 5.69 14.01 3.15
C PRO A 125 6.21 13.88 1.72
N GLY A 126 7.09 14.80 1.33
CA GLY A 126 7.79 14.76 0.04
C GLY A 126 7.87 16.13 -0.63
N SER A 127 8.82 16.26 -1.54
CA SER A 127 9.03 17.49 -2.32
C SER A 127 7.90 17.75 -3.32
N TRP A 128 7.07 16.74 -3.63
CA TRP A 128 5.86 16.89 -4.45
C TRP A 128 4.91 17.98 -3.91
N GLY A 129 4.87 18.16 -2.59
CA GLY A 129 4.03 19.17 -1.95
C GLY A 129 4.48 20.60 -2.23
N ASN A 130 5.75 20.81 -2.60
CA ASN A 130 6.28 22.13 -2.99
C ASN A 130 5.73 22.59 -4.35
N GLU A 131 5.13 21.67 -5.11
CA GLU A 131 4.44 21.99 -6.35
C GLU A 131 3.02 22.51 -6.11
N LEU A 132 2.52 22.47 -4.87
CA LEU A 132 1.17 22.90 -4.57
C LEU A 132 1.14 24.40 -4.27
N SER A 133 0.12 25.06 -4.78
CA SER A 133 -0.29 26.38 -4.31
C SER A 133 -1.78 26.38 -4.04
N ILE A 134 -2.19 27.22 -3.09
CA ILE A 134 -3.57 27.33 -2.66
C ILE A 134 -4.03 28.78 -2.74
N ALA A 135 -5.32 29.00 -2.89
CA ALA A 135 -5.93 30.32 -2.73
C ALA A 135 -7.26 30.16 -2.02
N TRP A 136 -7.48 31.03 -1.05
CA TRP A 136 -8.75 31.13 -0.36
C TRP A 136 -9.56 32.22 -1.03
N ARG A 137 -10.80 31.94 -1.41
CA ARG A 137 -11.75 32.94 -1.86
C ARG A 137 -12.83 33.08 -0.82
N ARG A 138 -13.07 34.31 -0.35
CA ARG A 138 -14.25 34.57 0.47
C ARG A 138 -15.48 34.38 -0.41
N GLU A 139 -16.43 33.56 0.03
CA GLU A 139 -17.68 33.42 -0.70
C GLU A 139 -18.42 34.76 -0.73
N ARG A 140 -19.26 34.97 -1.75
CA ARG A 140 -20.09 36.16 -1.80
C ARG A 140 -20.90 36.21 -0.51
N PRO A 141 -20.75 37.27 0.32
CA PRO A 141 -21.36 37.28 1.62
C PRO A 141 -22.88 37.31 1.44
N LEU A 142 -23.55 36.33 2.03
CA LEU A 142 -24.97 36.48 2.32
C LEU A 142 -25.07 37.57 3.39
N THR A 143 -25.48 38.76 2.97
CA THR A 143 -25.62 39.93 3.83
C THR A 143 -27.09 40.24 4.03
N GLN A 144 -27.53 40.26 5.29
CA GLN A 144 -28.90 40.61 5.66
C GLN A 144 -28.89 41.78 6.64
N ARG A 145 -29.82 42.73 6.47
CA ARG A 145 -30.05 43.79 7.45
C ARG A 145 -30.98 43.27 8.53
N ALA A 146 -30.61 43.44 9.79
CA ALA A 146 -31.49 43.12 10.90
C ALA A 146 -32.69 44.07 10.95
N LEU A 147 -33.86 43.50 11.20
CA LEU A 147 -35.10 44.24 11.51
C LEU A 147 -35.06 44.77 12.94
N SER A 148 -34.47 44.00 13.85
CA SER A 148 -34.21 44.37 15.24
C SER A 148 -33.04 43.53 15.76
N ALA A 149 -32.26 44.06 16.69
CA ALA A 149 -31.16 43.31 17.30
C ALA A 149 -31.02 43.68 18.78
N ASP A 150 -30.52 42.71 19.55
CA ASP A 150 -30.04 42.91 20.91
C ASP A 150 -28.59 42.38 21.00
N SER A 151 -27.98 42.45 22.18
CA SER A 151 -26.58 42.03 22.36
C SER A 151 -26.35 40.52 22.16
N THR A 152 -27.41 39.71 22.02
CA THR A 152 -27.36 38.25 21.96
C THR A 152 -27.97 37.64 20.69
N SER A 153 -28.81 38.39 19.99
CA SER A 153 -29.61 37.92 18.86
C SER A 153 -29.99 39.03 17.88
N ALA A 154 -30.37 38.64 16.66
CA ALA A 154 -30.93 39.54 15.66
C ALA A 154 -32.12 38.89 14.94
N ARG A 155 -33.17 39.67 14.68
CA ARG A 155 -34.30 39.27 13.82
C ARG A 155 -34.06 39.75 12.40
N LEU A 156 -34.19 38.86 11.43
CA LEU A 156 -34.01 39.13 10.00
C LEU A 156 -35.33 38.97 9.24
N ALA A 157 -35.40 39.51 8.02
CA ALA A 157 -36.52 39.27 7.11
C ALA A 157 -36.54 37.82 6.59
N ALA A 158 -35.36 37.24 6.38
CA ALA A 158 -35.17 35.84 6.05
C ALA A 158 -33.90 35.33 6.74
N VAL A 159 -33.97 34.12 7.28
CA VAL A 159 -32.81 33.43 7.89
C VAL A 159 -32.29 32.28 7.02
N ALA A 160 -32.90 32.08 5.83
CA ALA A 160 -32.43 31.08 4.87
C ALA A 160 -30.99 31.38 4.44
N GLY A 161 -30.14 30.34 4.48
CA GLY A 161 -28.71 30.46 4.20
C GLY A 161 -27.82 30.75 5.41
N PHE A 162 -28.38 30.82 6.62
CA PHE A 162 -27.64 30.78 7.88
C PHE A 162 -27.87 29.46 8.61
N ALA A 163 -26.81 28.89 9.19
CA ALA A 163 -26.88 27.65 9.96
C ALA A 163 -26.22 27.78 11.35
N PRO A 164 -26.65 26.98 12.35
CA PRO A 164 -25.90 26.83 13.59
C PRO A 164 -24.46 26.39 13.32
N GLY A 165 -23.53 26.88 14.14
CA GLY A 165 -22.09 26.65 14.02
C GLY A 165 -21.38 27.64 13.10
N GLU A 166 -22.10 28.44 12.33
CA GLU A 166 -21.53 29.37 11.35
C GLU A 166 -20.96 30.65 11.97
N LEU A 167 -19.82 31.12 11.46
CA LEU A 167 -19.26 32.42 11.84
C LEU A 167 -19.93 33.52 11.02
N VAL A 168 -20.48 34.52 11.72
CA VAL A 168 -21.03 35.72 11.11
C VAL A 168 -20.25 36.95 11.56
N ARG A 169 -20.11 37.93 10.66
CA ARG A 169 -19.67 39.28 10.98
C ARG A 169 -20.90 40.14 11.21
N LEU A 170 -20.99 40.68 12.41
CA LEU A 170 -21.94 41.70 12.83
C LEU A 170 -21.29 43.05 12.57
N ALA A 171 -21.93 43.93 11.80
CA ALA A 171 -21.37 45.24 11.45
C ALA A 171 -22.39 46.37 11.62
N GLN A 172 -21.91 47.45 12.24
CA GLN A 172 -22.51 48.78 12.30
C GLN A 172 -21.49 49.80 11.80
N PRO A 173 -21.88 51.06 11.47
CA PRO A 173 -20.95 52.04 10.91
C PRO A 173 -19.67 52.28 11.75
N ALA A 174 -19.79 52.22 13.08
CA ALA A 174 -18.68 52.50 14.00
C ALA A 174 -18.05 51.26 14.65
N ALA A 175 -18.64 50.07 14.49
CA ALA A 175 -18.19 48.87 15.19
C ALA A 175 -18.50 47.59 14.42
N SER A 176 -17.67 46.56 14.60
CA SER A 176 -17.97 45.22 14.11
C SER A 176 -17.51 44.15 15.09
N ALA A 177 -18.13 42.99 15.02
CA ALA A 177 -17.78 41.83 15.82
C ALA A 177 -18.01 40.53 15.05
N HIS A 178 -17.20 39.53 15.32
CA HIS A 178 -17.42 38.17 14.82
C HIS A 178 -18.11 37.33 15.90
N ARG A 179 -19.13 36.57 15.52
CA ARG A 179 -19.89 35.71 16.42
C ARG A 179 -20.24 34.39 15.74
N VAL A 180 -20.26 33.31 16.52
CA VAL A 180 -20.71 32.01 16.04
C VAL A 180 -22.20 31.88 16.31
N LEU A 181 -22.99 31.56 15.28
CA LEU A 181 -24.39 31.24 15.45
C LEU A 181 -24.51 29.95 16.24
N VAL A 182 -25.26 29.97 17.34
CA VAL A 182 -25.51 28.79 18.17
C VAL A 182 -26.90 28.22 17.96
N HIS A 183 -27.84 29.05 17.49
CA HIS A 183 -29.19 28.65 17.17
C HIS A 183 -29.79 29.54 16.08
N VAL A 184 -30.62 28.95 15.22
CA VAL A 184 -31.36 29.63 14.16
C VAL A 184 -32.82 29.25 14.29
N ASP A 185 -33.68 30.21 14.64
CA ASP A 185 -35.12 30.03 14.72
C ASP A 185 -35.77 30.52 13.43
N ALA A 186 -36.05 29.58 12.53
CA ALA A 186 -36.70 29.86 11.25
C ALA A 186 -38.12 30.40 11.39
N ALA A 187 -38.86 29.97 12.42
CA ALA A 187 -40.25 30.39 12.65
C ALA A 187 -40.31 31.83 13.16
N ALA A 188 -39.41 32.22 14.07
CA ALA A 188 -39.30 33.58 14.56
C ALA A 188 -38.48 34.52 13.65
N GLY A 189 -37.78 33.97 12.65
CA GLY A 189 -36.83 34.70 11.82
C GLY A 189 -35.66 35.27 12.62
N LYS A 190 -35.17 34.55 13.63
CA LYS A 190 -34.13 35.01 14.56
C LYS A 190 -32.85 34.18 14.47
N LEU A 191 -31.72 34.88 14.51
CA LEU A 191 -30.38 34.32 14.67
C LEU A 191 -29.90 34.58 16.09
N TYR A 192 -29.29 33.56 16.72
CA TYR A 192 -28.76 33.64 18.08
C TYR A 192 -27.27 33.30 18.08
N TRP A 193 -26.45 34.16 18.70
CA TRP A 193 -25.05 33.85 19.05
C TRP A 193 -24.84 33.64 20.55
N VAL A 194 -25.87 33.90 21.36
CA VAL A 194 -26.03 33.36 22.71
C VAL A 194 -27.35 32.61 22.76
N HIS A 195 -27.30 31.36 23.24
CA HIS A 195 -28.46 30.47 23.20
C HIS A 195 -29.59 31.01 24.08
N PRO A 196 -30.85 31.02 23.60
CA PRO A 196 -31.98 31.55 24.37
C PRO A 196 -32.22 30.76 25.66
N ASP A 197 -32.12 29.42 25.61
CA ASP A 197 -32.11 28.55 26.80
C ASP A 197 -30.78 28.66 27.57
N PRO A 198 -30.79 29.17 28.83
CA PRO A 198 -29.59 29.29 29.65
C PRO A 198 -28.83 27.99 29.88
N ARG A 199 -29.50 26.84 29.84
CA ARG A 199 -28.88 25.51 30.06
C ARG A 199 -27.96 25.08 28.92
N GLN A 200 -28.12 25.70 27.75
CA GLN A 200 -27.35 25.42 26.54
C GLN A 200 -26.30 26.50 26.26
N ARG A 201 -26.10 27.46 27.18
CA ARG A 201 -25.08 28.50 27.06
C ARG A 201 -23.71 27.93 27.44
N GLY A 202 -22.77 28.03 26.50
CA GLY A 202 -21.35 27.71 26.70
C GLY A 202 -20.53 28.96 27.01
N ALA A 203 -19.32 28.77 27.54
CA ALA A 203 -18.41 29.86 27.93
C ALA A 203 -17.92 30.73 26.76
N ASP A 204 -18.01 30.24 25.53
CA ASP A 204 -17.60 30.92 24.29
C ASP A 204 -18.75 31.70 23.62
N GLN A 205 -19.96 31.65 24.19
CA GLN A 205 -21.14 32.38 23.70
C GLN A 205 -21.16 33.80 24.26
N LEU A 206 -20.52 34.72 23.53
CA LEU A 206 -20.30 36.09 23.99
C LEU A 206 -21.34 37.06 23.42
N ALA A 207 -21.96 37.85 24.29
CA ALA A 207 -22.78 38.98 23.87
C ALA A 207 -21.92 40.04 23.14
N TRP A 208 -22.55 40.87 22.29
CA TRP A 208 -21.90 42.02 21.66
C TRP A 208 -22.32 43.30 22.39
N SER A 209 -21.48 43.72 23.34
CA SER A 209 -21.74 44.88 24.21
C SER A 209 -21.63 46.24 23.50
N ALA A 210 -20.97 46.30 22.35
CA ALA A 210 -20.79 47.53 21.57
C ALA A 210 -21.93 47.78 20.56
N LEU A 211 -23.02 47.02 20.63
CA LEU A 211 -24.19 47.22 19.78
C LEU A 211 -24.88 48.54 20.14
N ASP A 212 -24.99 49.45 19.17
CA ASP A 212 -25.84 50.64 19.27
C ASP A 212 -27.23 50.33 18.71
N PRO A 213 -28.30 50.26 19.53
CA PRO A 213 -29.65 49.94 19.04
C PRO A 213 -30.22 50.99 18.07
N ALA A 214 -29.64 52.20 17.99
CA ALA A 214 -30.06 53.23 17.05
C ALA A 214 -29.47 53.06 15.64
N GLN A 215 -28.48 52.18 15.46
CA GLN A 215 -27.77 51.99 14.19
C GLN A 215 -28.17 50.68 13.49
N PRO A 216 -28.27 50.66 12.15
CA PRO A 216 -28.63 49.44 11.42
C PRO A 216 -27.54 48.38 11.57
N LEU A 217 -27.94 47.18 12.01
CA LEU A 217 -27.06 46.01 12.08
C LEU A 217 -27.09 45.24 10.76
N MET A 218 -25.91 45.03 10.19
CA MET A 218 -25.68 44.11 9.07
C MET A 218 -25.11 42.79 9.58
N VAL A 219 -25.70 41.68 9.17
CA VAL A 219 -25.22 40.33 9.46
C VAL A 219 -24.68 39.73 8.17
N GLU A 220 -23.39 39.42 8.16
CA GLU A 220 -22.69 38.87 7.00
C GLU A 220 -22.16 37.47 7.30
N ARG A 221 -22.46 36.53 6.40
CA ARG A 221 -21.88 35.19 6.40
C ARG A 221 -20.37 35.20 6.16
N VAL A 222 -19.62 34.36 6.89
CA VAL A 222 -18.18 34.13 6.70
C VAL A 222 -17.93 32.68 6.30
N ALA A 223 -17.80 32.45 4.99
CA ALA A 223 -17.48 31.17 4.37
C ALA A 223 -16.42 31.35 3.28
N TYR A 224 -15.73 30.27 2.96
CA TYR A 224 -14.61 30.28 2.01
C TYR A 224 -14.70 29.14 1.00
N THR A 225 -14.15 29.35 -0.18
CA THR A 225 -13.76 28.29 -1.10
C THR A 225 -12.23 28.20 -1.10
N LEU A 226 -11.70 26.98 -0.95
CA LEU A 226 -10.28 26.69 -1.13
C LEU A 226 -10.05 26.13 -2.53
N ASP A 227 -9.24 26.79 -3.33
CA ASP A 227 -8.76 26.28 -4.60
C ASP A 227 -7.32 25.79 -4.44
N VAL A 228 -7.01 24.66 -5.07
CA VAL A 228 -5.68 24.03 -5.04
C VAL A 228 -5.19 23.87 -6.47
N TRP A 229 -3.97 24.33 -6.72
CA TRP A 229 -3.24 24.13 -7.96
C TRP A 229 -2.02 23.25 -7.71
N ARG A 230 -1.67 22.44 -8.71
CA ARG A 230 -0.38 21.77 -8.80
C ARG A 230 0.38 22.40 -9.95
N ARG A 231 1.48 23.07 -9.64
CA ARG A 231 2.18 24.01 -10.54
C ARG A 231 1.14 25.03 -11.04
N ASP A 232 0.91 25.09 -12.34
CA ASP A 232 -0.08 25.99 -12.95
C ASP A 232 -1.43 25.34 -13.26
N ALA A 233 -1.58 24.03 -13.03
CA ALA A 233 -2.81 23.29 -13.31
C ALA A 233 -3.74 23.30 -12.10
N PHE A 234 -5.01 23.66 -12.31
CA PHE A 234 -6.04 23.54 -11.28
C PHE A 234 -6.25 22.05 -10.95
N ALA A 235 -6.21 21.72 -9.66
CA ALA A 235 -6.14 20.33 -9.20
C ALA A 235 -7.36 19.94 -8.35
N ALA A 236 -7.82 20.81 -7.45
CA ALA A 236 -8.97 20.54 -6.60
C ALA A 236 -9.64 21.84 -6.11
N GLN A 237 -10.90 21.75 -5.72
CA GLN A 237 -11.62 22.82 -5.03
C GLN A 237 -12.48 22.25 -3.91
N TYR A 238 -12.49 22.97 -2.79
CA TYR A 238 -13.28 22.68 -1.61
C TYR A 238 -14.15 23.90 -1.32
N PRO A 239 -15.41 23.91 -1.80
CA PRO A 239 -16.33 25.02 -1.56
C PRO A 239 -16.90 24.98 -0.15
N ASP A 240 -17.53 26.07 0.28
CA ASP A 240 -18.37 26.12 1.47
C ASP A 240 -17.68 25.68 2.76
N LEU A 241 -16.47 26.21 2.97
CA LEU A 241 -15.62 25.93 4.12
C LEU A 241 -15.82 26.98 5.22
N HIS A 242 -15.91 26.53 6.47
CA HIS A 242 -16.16 27.40 7.63
C HIS A 242 -15.02 27.38 8.66
N PRO A 243 -14.70 28.51 9.31
CA PRO A 243 -13.62 28.61 10.31
C PRO A 243 -14.00 28.11 11.71
N SER A 244 -15.29 27.82 11.95
CA SER A 244 -15.79 27.44 13.27
C SER A 244 -15.83 25.91 13.42
N PRO A 245 -15.22 25.32 14.47
CA PRO A 245 -15.30 23.89 14.76
C PRO A 245 -16.71 23.35 15.01
N ARG A 246 -17.68 24.23 15.28
CA ARG A 246 -19.08 23.85 15.49
C ARG A 246 -19.85 23.62 14.19
N HIS A 247 -19.29 24.00 13.05
CA HIS A 247 -19.93 23.82 11.75
C HIS A 247 -19.55 22.45 11.15
N PRO A 248 -20.49 21.69 10.57
CA PRO A 248 -20.19 20.40 9.94
C PRO A 248 -19.14 20.49 8.83
N ARG A 249 -19.05 21.64 8.17
CA ARG A 249 -18.04 21.95 7.14
C ARG A 249 -16.87 22.79 7.66
N TYR A 250 -16.48 22.57 8.91
CA TYR A 250 -15.28 23.17 9.48
C TYR A 250 -14.03 22.80 8.67
N PHE A 251 -13.08 23.73 8.51
CA PHE A 251 -11.81 23.49 7.82
C PHE A 251 -11.13 22.19 8.28
N GLY A 252 -10.98 22.02 9.60
CA GLY A 252 -10.30 20.85 10.19
C GLY A 252 -11.06 19.54 10.05
N THR A 253 -12.35 19.58 9.72
CA THR A 253 -13.16 18.37 9.49
C THR A 253 -13.16 17.99 8.00
N VAL A 254 -13.35 18.96 7.11
CA VAL A 254 -13.40 18.71 5.65
C VAL A 254 -12.02 18.38 5.10
N LEU A 255 -10.98 19.03 5.62
CA LEU A 255 -9.58 18.82 5.24
C LEU A 255 -8.83 18.06 6.35
N ALA A 256 -9.53 17.16 7.05
CA ALA A 256 -8.91 16.31 8.05
C ALA A 256 -7.77 15.47 7.44
N PRO A 257 -6.74 15.11 8.22
CA PRO A 257 -5.65 14.26 7.74
C PRO A 257 -6.19 12.98 7.12
N ALA A 258 -5.82 12.71 5.85
CA ALA A 258 -6.29 11.53 5.13
C ALA A 258 -5.67 10.23 5.69
N TYR A 259 -4.51 10.38 6.31
CA TYR A 259 -3.79 9.33 7.03
C TYR A 259 -3.69 9.84 8.47
N GLY A 260 -4.25 9.13 9.43
CA GLY A 260 -4.40 9.62 10.81
C GLY A 260 -3.13 10.26 11.39
N SER A 261 -3.29 11.22 12.29
CA SER A 261 -2.16 11.88 12.97
C SER A 261 -1.72 11.05 14.17
N GLY A 262 -0.42 10.75 14.30
CA GLY A 262 0.11 10.10 15.51
C GLY A 262 -0.52 8.73 15.82
N ALA A 263 -0.80 8.45 17.10
CA ALA A 263 -1.30 7.15 17.59
C ALA A 263 -2.57 6.62 16.88
N GLU A 264 -3.32 7.45 16.16
CA GLU A 264 -4.40 7.00 15.27
C GLU A 264 -3.89 6.21 14.04
N ARG A 265 -2.63 6.36 13.62
CA ARG A 265 -1.99 5.48 12.63
C ARG A 265 -1.88 4.03 13.10
N LEU A 266 -1.88 3.77 14.42
CA LEU A 266 -1.93 2.41 14.99
C LEU A 266 -3.35 1.83 14.99
N ARG A 267 -4.35 2.69 14.81
CA ARG A 267 -5.76 2.31 14.66
C ARG A 267 -6.23 2.73 13.29
N LEU A 268 -5.56 2.21 12.25
CA LEU A 268 -6.24 2.09 10.98
C LEU A 268 -7.55 1.31 11.23
N PRO A 269 -8.70 1.74 10.69
CA PRO A 269 -9.86 0.87 10.69
C PRO A 269 -9.43 -0.47 10.08
N PRO A 270 -9.92 -1.61 10.61
CA PRO A 270 -9.63 -2.91 10.01
C PRO A 270 -9.87 -2.78 8.51
N VAL A 271 -8.83 -3.06 7.73
CA VAL A 271 -8.90 -2.97 6.28
C VAL A 271 -10.03 -3.87 5.85
N ASN A 272 -11.15 -3.27 5.45
CA ASN A 272 -12.30 -4.01 5.02
C ASN A 272 -11.92 -4.62 3.66
N PRO A 273 -11.70 -5.94 3.57
CA PRO A 273 -11.26 -6.56 2.33
C PRO A 273 -12.40 -6.41 1.32
N GLY A 274 -12.30 -5.43 0.42
CA GLY A 274 -13.33 -5.10 -0.58
C GLY A 274 -13.75 -3.63 -0.66
N ALA A 275 -13.38 -2.77 0.31
CA ALA A 275 -13.57 -1.32 0.16
C ALA A 275 -12.30 -0.69 -0.41
N LEU A 276 -12.33 -0.34 -1.71
CA LEU A 276 -11.25 0.42 -2.35
C LEU A 276 -11.06 1.75 -1.60
N PRO A 277 -9.88 2.05 -1.03
CA PRO A 277 -9.64 3.34 -0.39
C PRO A 277 -9.86 4.48 -1.38
N VAL A 278 -10.68 5.45 -0.97
CA VAL A 278 -10.85 6.71 -1.69
C VAL A 278 -9.47 7.38 -1.74
N PRO A 279 -8.99 7.81 -2.91
CA PRO A 279 -7.69 8.46 -2.99
C PRO A 279 -7.68 9.70 -2.10
N PRO A 280 -6.57 9.94 -1.37
CA PRO A 280 -6.50 11.05 -0.43
C PRO A 280 -6.69 12.39 -1.15
N GLY A 281 -7.17 13.40 -0.42
CA GLY A 281 -7.04 14.78 -0.84
C GLY A 281 -5.58 15.17 -1.12
N LEU A 282 -5.38 16.33 -1.75
CA LEU A 282 -4.04 16.86 -2.00
C LEU A 282 -3.47 17.62 -0.80
N VAL A 283 -4.36 18.19 0.02
CA VAL A 283 -4.02 19.01 1.18
C VAL A 283 -4.83 18.58 2.38
N GLU A 284 -4.27 18.79 3.55
CA GLU A 284 -4.89 18.58 4.86
C GLU A 284 -4.62 19.81 5.75
N ILE A 285 -5.38 19.96 6.82
CA ILE A 285 -5.22 21.06 7.77
C ILE A 285 -5.21 20.54 9.19
N ALA A 286 -4.22 20.98 9.96
CA ALA A 286 -4.15 20.77 11.40
C ALA A 286 -4.36 22.11 12.12
N GLY A 287 -5.26 22.12 13.12
CA GLY A 287 -5.48 23.27 13.98
C GLY A 287 -4.37 23.39 15.03
N LEU A 288 -3.83 24.59 15.24
CA LEU A 288 -2.80 24.86 16.25
C LEU A 288 -3.42 25.29 17.59
N ALA A 289 -4.46 26.12 17.55
CA ALA A 289 -5.39 26.44 18.65
C ALA A 289 -6.45 27.43 18.13
N PRO A 290 -7.77 27.17 18.25
CA PRO A 290 -8.79 28.11 17.76
C PRO A 290 -8.84 29.39 18.62
N ALA A 291 -9.16 30.53 17.99
CA ALA A 291 -9.56 31.72 18.72
C ALA A 291 -10.96 31.53 19.34
N LEU A 292 -11.27 32.28 20.40
CA LEU A 292 -12.58 32.29 21.05
C LEU A 292 -13.15 33.72 21.04
N PRO A 293 -14.11 34.05 20.16
CA PRO A 293 -14.65 33.22 19.08
C PRO A 293 -13.64 33.06 17.92
N PRO A 294 -13.83 32.08 17.02
CA PRO A 294 -13.00 31.94 15.82
C PRO A 294 -13.00 33.25 15.03
N LEU A 295 -11.82 33.64 14.55
CA LEU A 295 -11.63 34.80 13.69
C LEU A 295 -11.52 34.35 12.22
N PRO A 296 -11.90 35.22 11.25
CA PRO A 296 -11.70 34.92 9.84
C PRO A 296 -10.22 34.72 9.48
N LEU A 297 -9.96 34.08 8.34
CA LEU A 297 -8.62 34.01 7.76
C LEU A 297 -8.13 35.41 7.34
N ALA A 298 -6.89 35.76 7.65
CA ALA A 298 -6.24 37.00 7.21
C ALA A 298 -5.79 36.97 5.74
N ALA A 299 -5.70 35.79 5.12
CA ALA A 299 -5.23 35.63 3.75
C ALA A 299 -6.07 36.48 2.78
N ALA A 300 -5.41 37.22 1.89
CA ALA A 300 -6.10 38.02 0.90
C ALA A 300 -6.90 37.11 -0.05
N SER A 301 -8.15 37.49 -0.30
CA SER A 301 -9.04 36.66 -1.12
C SER A 301 -8.49 36.52 -2.54
N GLY A 302 -8.20 35.30 -2.97
CA GLY A 302 -7.68 34.96 -4.29
C GLY A 302 -6.16 35.03 -4.42
N GLU A 303 -5.42 35.42 -3.38
CA GLU A 303 -3.95 35.35 -3.38
C GLU A 303 -3.49 33.88 -3.41
N ARG A 304 -2.57 33.56 -4.31
CA ARG A 304 -1.96 32.24 -4.39
C ARG A 304 -0.80 32.12 -3.41
N LEU A 305 -0.93 31.23 -2.43
CA LEU A 305 0.09 30.91 -1.44
C LEU A 305 0.74 29.57 -1.80
N PRO A 306 2.05 29.52 -2.08
CA PRO A 306 2.75 28.25 -2.30
C PRO A 306 2.91 27.49 -0.99
N LEU A 307 2.84 26.16 -1.06
CA LEU A 307 3.30 25.28 0.02
C LEU A 307 4.83 25.12 -0.12
N ALA A 308 5.53 25.11 1.01
CA ALA A 308 6.99 25.05 1.01
C ALA A 308 7.54 24.07 2.06
N SER A 309 8.84 23.79 1.97
CA SER A 309 9.61 22.94 2.90
C SER A 309 9.23 21.46 2.91
N GLY A 310 8.61 20.97 1.84
CA GLY A 310 8.45 19.53 1.60
C GLY A 310 9.80 18.89 1.28
N ALA A 311 10.09 17.75 1.90
CA ALA A 311 11.33 16.99 1.73
C ALA A 311 11.02 15.50 1.63
N ASP A 312 11.77 14.77 0.80
CA ASP A 312 11.52 13.35 0.56
C ASP A 312 12.18 12.44 1.61
N GLY A 313 13.25 12.90 2.28
CA GLY A 313 13.97 12.12 3.30
C GLY A 313 14.80 10.98 2.69
N LEU A 314 15.28 11.16 1.46
CA LEU A 314 15.97 10.11 0.71
C LEU A 314 17.47 10.03 1.01
N ALA A 315 18.16 11.15 1.22
CA ALA A 315 19.62 11.19 1.39
C ALA A 315 20.07 10.60 2.73
N ALA A 316 19.22 10.65 3.75
CA ALA A 316 19.48 10.06 5.06
C ALA A 316 18.95 8.62 5.22
N LEU A 317 18.47 8.01 4.13
CA LEU A 317 17.86 6.68 4.16
C LEU A 317 18.89 5.60 4.49
N THR A 318 18.50 4.63 5.30
CA THR A 318 19.35 3.50 5.72
C THR A 318 18.65 2.16 5.50
N ALA A 319 19.40 1.05 5.55
CA ALA A 319 18.80 -0.29 5.54
C ALA A 319 17.79 -0.50 6.67
N SER A 320 17.97 0.15 7.82
CA SER A 320 17.05 0.02 8.96
C SER A 320 15.65 0.58 8.64
N ASP A 321 15.52 1.54 7.73
CA ASP A 321 14.22 2.07 7.31
C ASP A 321 13.40 1.05 6.50
N PHE A 322 14.06 0.10 5.83
CA PHE A 322 13.40 -1.03 5.15
C PHE A 322 13.00 -2.16 6.11
N LEU A 323 13.58 -2.21 7.31
CA LEU A 323 13.39 -3.31 8.25
C LEU A 323 12.37 -2.97 9.35
N GLY A 324 12.52 -1.80 9.97
CA GLY A 324 11.89 -1.51 11.24
C GLY A 324 12.52 -2.30 12.41
N GLU A 325 11.80 -2.34 13.52
CA GLU A 325 12.21 -3.02 14.76
C GLU A 325 11.01 -3.78 15.35
N PRO A 326 11.20 -4.97 15.95
CA PRO A 326 10.13 -5.63 16.70
C PRO A 326 9.66 -4.76 17.87
N TYR A 327 8.35 -4.73 18.11
CA TYR A 327 7.76 -4.02 19.26
C TYR A 327 6.97 -4.95 20.17
N SER A 328 6.95 -4.63 21.45
CA SER A 328 6.23 -5.38 22.49
C SER A 328 4.80 -4.86 22.65
N PRO A 329 3.84 -5.69 23.10
CA PRO A 329 2.55 -5.19 23.60
C PRO A 329 2.69 -4.18 24.76
N ARG A 330 3.86 -4.11 25.41
CA ARG A 330 4.15 -3.11 26.45
C ARG A 330 4.76 -1.81 25.92
N ASP A 331 5.16 -1.77 24.65
CA ASP A 331 5.67 -0.55 24.05
C ASP A 331 4.56 0.49 23.97
N SER A 332 4.92 1.75 24.27
CA SER A 332 4.02 2.89 24.07
C SER A 332 3.60 2.99 22.61
N ASP A 333 2.43 3.56 22.35
CA ASP A 333 1.96 3.82 20.98
C ASP A 333 3.03 4.55 20.15
N PHE A 334 3.73 5.51 20.75
CA PHE A 334 4.85 6.17 20.11
C PHE A 334 6.01 5.23 19.73
N ALA A 335 6.45 4.37 20.67
CA ALA A 335 7.51 3.42 20.40
C ALA A 335 7.10 2.43 19.30
N ARG A 336 5.85 1.97 19.29
CA ARG A 336 5.32 1.11 18.22
C ARG A 336 5.36 1.81 16.87
N LEU A 337 4.93 3.07 16.79
CA LEU A 337 5.01 3.87 15.55
C LEU A 337 6.43 4.07 15.04
N ARG A 338 7.40 4.26 15.94
CA ARG A 338 8.81 4.39 15.58
C ARG A 338 9.35 3.09 14.99
N LYS A 339 8.92 1.96 15.55
CA LYS A 339 9.41 0.61 15.27
C LYS A 339 8.73 -0.07 14.08
N ALA A 340 7.44 0.21 13.85
CA ALA A 340 6.63 -0.33 12.76
C ALA A 340 6.97 0.34 11.41
N ARG A 341 8.18 0.10 10.90
CA ARG A 341 8.69 0.60 9.61
C ARG A 341 8.96 -0.55 8.65
N GLY A 342 8.98 -0.26 7.36
CA GLY A 342 9.40 -1.20 6.32
C GLY A 342 8.74 -2.58 6.47
N LEU A 343 9.55 -3.63 6.63
CA LEU A 343 9.08 -5.01 6.80
C LEU A 343 8.21 -5.18 8.05
N GLN A 344 8.59 -4.59 9.18
CA GLN A 344 7.81 -4.67 10.42
C GLN A 344 6.39 -4.10 10.26
N ALA A 345 6.18 -3.12 9.39
CA ALA A 345 4.85 -2.56 9.14
C ALA A 345 3.87 -3.60 8.57
N LEU A 346 4.36 -4.69 7.98
CA LEU A 346 3.57 -5.79 7.42
C LEU A 346 3.29 -6.92 8.43
N ALA A 347 3.71 -6.76 9.69
CA ALA A 347 3.71 -7.85 10.66
C ALA A 347 2.32 -8.38 11.02
N GLU A 348 1.30 -7.51 11.00
CA GLU A 348 -0.08 -7.85 11.38
C GLU A 348 -0.97 -8.16 10.15
N ILE A 349 -0.39 -8.26 8.96
CA ILE A 349 -1.15 -8.49 7.72
C ILE A 349 -0.94 -9.95 7.28
N ASP A 350 -1.91 -10.78 7.64
CA ASP A 350 -1.85 -12.23 7.41
C ASP A 350 -2.18 -12.64 5.98
N GLU A 351 -2.75 -11.78 5.13
CA GLU A 351 -3.14 -12.14 3.76
C GLU A 351 -1.98 -12.09 2.75
N ILE A 352 -0.87 -11.46 3.11
CA ILE A 352 0.33 -11.36 2.27
C ILE A 352 0.88 -12.76 2.01
N SER A 353 1.27 -13.01 0.76
CA SER A 353 1.86 -14.28 0.36
C SER A 353 3.19 -14.11 -0.37
N LEU A 354 3.45 -12.95 -0.97
CA LEU A 354 4.72 -12.61 -1.62
C LEU A 354 5.27 -11.32 -1.02
N VAL A 355 6.58 -11.21 -0.78
CA VAL A 355 7.20 -9.97 -0.28
C VAL A 355 8.44 -9.61 -1.10
N ALA A 356 8.58 -8.34 -1.45
CA ALA A 356 9.76 -7.80 -2.13
C ALA A 356 10.11 -6.38 -1.67
N ALA A 357 11.40 -6.06 -1.63
CA ALA A 357 11.91 -4.72 -1.36
C ALA A 357 12.78 -4.24 -2.56
N PRO A 358 12.18 -3.73 -3.65
CA PRO A 358 12.94 -3.37 -4.85
C PRO A 358 13.95 -2.24 -4.63
N ASP A 359 13.66 -1.31 -3.73
CA ASP A 359 14.45 -0.08 -3.57
C ASP A 359 15.70 -0.20 -2.69
N ILE A 360 15.88 -1.30 -1.95
CA ILE A 360 17.20 -1.56 -1.34
C ILE A 360 18.29 -1.73 -2.42
N LEU A 361 17.88 -2.03 -3.66
CA LEU A 361 18.75 -2.18 -4.81
C LEU A 361 18.95 -0.86 -5.59
N ILE A 362 18.46 0.28 -5.08
CA ILE A 362 18.35 1.52 -5.86
C ILE A 362 19.67 1.91 -6.55
N ARG A 363 19.53 2.33 -7.82
CA ARG A 363 20.54 3.08 -8.56
C ARG A 363 19.86 4.39 -8.96
N PRO A 364 20.00 5.45 -8.15
CA PRO A 364 19.27 6.68 -8.36
C PRO A 364 19.72 7.33 -9.66
N GLN A 365 18.76 7.84 -10.41
CA GLN A 365 18.98 8.64 -11.61
C GLN A 365 18.09 9.89 -11.52
N PRO A 366 18.51 11.02 -12.09
CA PRO A 366 17.64 12.18 -12.25
C PRO A 366 16.40 11.83 -13.08
N ASP A 367 15.28 12.51 -12.83
CA ASP A 367 14.10 12.37 -13.67
C ASP A 367 14.39 12.85 -15.10
N PRO A 368 14.02 12.09 -16.15
CA PRO A 368 14.18 12.53 -17.53
C PRO A 368 13.29 13.76 -17.81
N ASP A 369 13.81 14.68 -18.64
CA ASP A 369 13.05 15.80 -19.18
C ASP A 369 12.36 15.35 -20.47
N TYR A 370 11.07 15.67 -20.61
CA TYR A 370 10.27 15.24 -21.76
C TYR A 370 9.96 16.43 -22.66
N GLU A 371 9.97 16.18 -23.98
CA GLU A 371 9.55 17.21 -24.92
C GLU A 371 8.06 17.52 -24.74
N PRO A 372 7.64 18.77 -24.99
CA PRO A 372 6.22 19.05 -25.19
C PRO A 372 5.64 18.15 -26.29
N LEU A 373 4.39 17.70 -26.11
CA LEU A 373 3.69 17.03 -27.22
C LEU A 373 3.63 17.99 -28.43
N PRO A 374 3.86 17.49 -29.66
CA PRO A 374 3.65 18.32 -30.85
C PRO A 374 2.21 18.86 -30.82
N PRO A 375 2.00 20.13 -31.21
CA PRO A 375 0.65 20.68 -31.28
C PRO A 375 -0.21 19.83 -32.21
N ASP A 376 -1.49 19.66 -31.87
CA ASP A 376 -2.44 18.96 -32.73
C ASP A 376 -2.37 19.53 -34.15
N ALA A 377 -2.38 18.66 -35.17
CA ALA A 377 -2.37 19.10 -36.55
C ALA A 377 -3.50 20.11 -36.78
N ALA A 378 -3.17 21.32 -37.22
CA ALA A 378 -4.14 22.37 -37.46
C ALA A 378 -5.23 21.83 -38.41
N ASN A 379 -6.48 21.83 -37.96
CA ASN A 379 -7.61 21.48 -38.81
C ASN A 379 -7.72 22.56 -39.90
N PRO A 380 -7.48 22.26 -41.19
CA PRO A 380 -7.42 23.25 -42.25
C PRO A 380 -8.77 23.94 -42.51
N CYS A 381 -9.87 23.41 -41.95
CA CYS A 381 -11.22 23.92 -42.13
C CYS A 381 -11.64 24.98 -41.10
N LEU A 382 -10.78 25.30 -40.12
CA LEU A 382 -11.06 26.32 -39.11
C LEU A 382 -9.94 27.35 -39.10
N ALA A 383 -10.28 28.64 -39.21
CA ALA A 383 -9.38 29.73 -38.89
C ALA A 383 -9.13 29.73 -37.36
N CYS A 384 -8.38 28.75 -36.87
CA CYS A 384 -8.03 28.64 -35.47
C CYS A 384 -7.01 29.73 -35.12
N PRO A 385 -7.13 30.37 -33.94
CA PRO A 385 -6.01 31.14 -33.39
C PRO A 385 -4.76 30.26 -33.32
N PRO A 386 -3.55 30.85 -33.39
CA PRO A 386 -2.31 30.08 -33.37
C PRO A 386 -2.31 29.09 -32.20
N PRO A 387 -1.89 27.83 -32.41
CA PRO A 387 -1.89 26.83 -31.35
C PRO A 387 -1.11 27.38 -30.16
N ALA A 388 -1.67 27.22 -28.96
CA ALA A 388 -0.98 27.59 -27.73
C ALA A 388 0.41 26.93 -27.73
N PRO A 389 1.44 27.59 -27.17
CA PRO A 389 2.77 27.02 -27.12
C PRO A 389 2.71 25.61 -26.52
N PRO A 390 3.46 24.64 -27.08
CA PRO A 390 3.41 23.26 -26.63
C PRO A 390 3.61 23.17 -25.12
N ARG A 391 2.62 22.64 -24.39
CA ARG A 391 2.77 22.40 -22.95
C ARG A 391 3.64 21.15 -22.76
N ARG A 392 4.71 21.29 -21.97
CA ARG A 392 5.48 20.11 -21.50
C ARG A 392 4.54 19.19 -20.73
N VAL A 393 4.47 17.93 -21.12
CA VAL A 393 3.67 16.91 -20.41
C VAL A 393 4.28 16.66 -19.03
N HIS A 394 5.60 16.76 -18.92
CA HIS A 394 6.36 16.51 -17.72
C HIS A 394 7.46 17.57 -17.57
N GLN A 395 7.50 18.20 -16.41
CA GLN A 395 8.66 18.99 -15.96
C GLN A 395 9.39 18.15 -14.90
N PRO A 396 10.72 18.03 -14.99
CA PRO A 396 11.54 17.37 -13.97
C PRO A 396 11.25 17.96 -12.59
N ARG A 397 11.27 17.12 -11.55
CA ARG A 397 11.13 17.59 -10.18
C ARG A 397 12.29 18.54 -9.85
N ALA A 398 12.00 19.66 -9.18
CA ALA A 398 13.03 20.58 -8.70
C ALA A 398 13.95 19.82 -7.72
N VAL A 399 15.26 19.79 -8.04
CA VAL A 399 16.37 19.07 -7.36
C VAL A 399 15.89 18.12 -6.25
N ALA A 400 15.50 16.91 -6.66
CA ALA A 400 15.12 15.86 -5.72
C ALA A 400 16.34 15.43 -4.88
N GLU A 401 16.10 15.23 -3.59
CA GLU A 401 17.03 14.52 -2.73
C GLU A 401 17.26 13.11 -3.30
N LEU A 402 18.51 12.71 -3.53
CA LEU A 402 18.81 11.37 -4.06
C LEU A 402 19.04 10.38 -2.91
N PRO A 403 18.49 9.16 -2.98
CA PRO A 403 18.82 8.12 -2.01
C PRO A 403 20.27 7.66 -2.15
N PRO A 404 20.88 7.11 -1.10
CA PRO A 404 22.20 6.52 -1.21
C PRO A 404 22.17 5.28 -2.11
N VAL A 405 23.32 4.97 -2.69
CA VAL A 405 23.57 3.65 -3.25
C VAL A 405 23.94 2.73 -2.10
N PHE A 406 23.09 1.78 -1.76
CA PHE A 406 23.32 0.86 -0.64
C PHE A 406 24.52 -0.06 -0.90
N ALA A 407 25.31 -0.28 0.16
CA ALA A 407 26.41 -1.25 0.13
C ALA A 407 25.88 -2.68 0.07
N GLU A 408 26.70 -3.62 -0.44
CA GLU A 408 26.31 -5.04 -0.49
C GLU A 408 25.93 -5.59 0.90
N ALA A 409 26.59 -5.15 1.98
CA ALA A 409 26.24 -5.57 3.34
C ALA A 409 24.82 -5.14 3.75
N ASP A 410 24.40 -3.92 3.39
CA ASP A 410 23.06 -3.40 3.66
C ASP A 410 22.00 -4.14 2.84
N ILE A 411 22.30 -4.40 1.57
CA ILE A 411 21.42 -5.19 0.69
C ILE A 411 21.25 -6.60 1.25
N LEU A 412 22.36 -7.24 1.65
CA LEU A 412 22.35 -8.59 2.22
C LEU A 412 21.49 -8.62 3.49
N ARG A 413 21.70 -7.66 4.40
CA ARG A 413 20.95 -7.52 5.65
C ARG A 413 19.43 -7.41 5.43
N VAL A 414 19.00 -6.62 4.44
CA VAL A 414 17.56 -6.50 4.14
C VAL A 414 17.02 -7.77 3.50
N GLN A 415 17.74 -8.36 2.53
CA GLN A 415 17.28 -9.58 1.87
C GLN A 415 17.22 -10.76 2.85
N THR A 416 18.19 -10.92 3.74
CA THR A 416 18.14 -11.99 4.76
C THR A 416 17.06 -11.77 5.80
N ALA A 417 16.74 -10.52 6.16
CA ALA A 417 15.59 -10.24 7.02
C ALA A 417 14.25 -10.59 6.35
N LEU A 418 14.10 -10.35 5.04
CA LEU A 418 12.93 -10.80 4.28
C LEU A 418 12.82 -12.33 4.32
N ILE A 419 13.93 -13.05 4.10
CA ILE A 419 13.98 -14.52 4.21
C ILE A 419 13.57 -14.96 5.62
N ALA A 420 14.15 -14.36 6.65
CA ALA A 420 13.89 -14.71 8.04
C ALA A 420 12.42 -14.49 8.44
N ASP A 421 11.80 -13.37 8.02
CA ASP A 421 10.35 -13.13 8.26
C ASP A 421 9.49 -14.17 7.53
N CYS A 422 9.83 -14.50 6.28
CA CYS A 422 9.09 -15.51 5.51
C CYS A 422 9.19 -16.90 6.13
N ASP A 423 10.39 -17.33 6.54
CA ASP A 423 10.61 -18.64 7.14
C ASP A 423 10.02 -18.76 8.56
N ALA A 424 10.13 -17.69 9.37
CA ALA A 424 9.56 -17.68 10.72
C ALA A 424 8.04 -17.75 10.70
N ARG A 425 7.38 -17.07 9.75
CA ARG A 425 5.92 -17.05 9.66
C ARG A 425 5.38 -18.26 8.91
N GLY A 426 6.05 -18.67 7.84
CA GLY A 426 5.63 -19.78 6.98
C GLY A 426 4.33 -19.53 6.20
N ASP A 427 3.90 -18.28 6.07
CA ASP A 427 2.68 -17.84 5.36
C ASP A 427 2.99 -17.02 4.09
N ARG A 428 4.25 -16.68 3.86
CA ARG A 428 4.70 -15.76 2.81
C ARG A 428 6.04 -16.18 2.22
N PHE A 429 6.38 -15.64 1.05
CA PHE A 429 7.54 -16.02 0.25
C PHE A 429 8.29 -14.80 -0.28
N ALA A 430 9.61 -14.75 -0.10
CA ALA A 430 10.46 -13.64 -0.53
C ALA A 430 10.84 -13.75 -2.01
N VAL A 431 10.54 -12.70 -2.79
CA VAL A 431 10.92 -12.57 -4.20
C VAL A 431 12.11 -11.61 -4.31
N LEU A 432 13.30 -12.16 -4.47
CA LEU A 432 14.56 -11.40 -4.41
C LEU A 432 15.11 -11.13 -5.81
N SER A 433 15.73 -9.96 -6.01
CA SER A 433 16.54 -9.68 -7.20
C SER A 433 18.00 -9.51 -6.80
N ALA A 434 18.90 -9.95 -7.67
CA ALA A 434 20.34 -9.81 -7.42
C ALA A 434 20.76 -8.32 -7.42
N PRO A 435 21.76 -7.92 -6.61
CA PRO A 435 22.33 -6.57 -6.63
C PRO A 435 22.80 -6.16 -8.03
N PHE A 436 22.66 -4.89 -8.38
CA PHE A 436 23.02 -4.39 -9.71
C PHE A 436 24.46 -4.73 -10.09
N GLU A 437 25.45 -4.42 -9.22
CA GLU A 437 26.86 -4.71 -9.51
C GLU A 437 27.17 -6.20 -9.71
N ARG A 438 26.39 -7.07 -9.06
CA ARG A 438 26.51 -8.53 -9.20
C ARG A 438 25.89 -8.98 -10.51
N ALA A 439 24.70 -8.49 -10.84
CA ALA A 439 23.95 -8.83 -12.04
C ALA A 439 24.55 -8.27 -13.35
N THR A 440 25.35 -7.20 -13.26
CA THR A 440 26.01 -6.58 -14.42
C THR A 440 27.54 -6.75 -14.42
N SER A 441 28.09 -7.60 -13.56
CA SER A 441 29.54 -7.76 -13.43
C SER A 441 30.15 -8.40 -14.68
N ARG A 442 30.90 -7.62 -15.47
CA ARG A 442 31.69 -8.18 -16.59
C ARG A 442 32.88 -9.00 -16.09
N ALA A 443 33.52 -8.59 -15.00
CA ALA A 443 34.73 -9.23 -14.49
C ALA A 443 34.45 -10.60 -13.86
N ARG A 444 33.37 -10.71 -13.06
CA ARG A 444 32.97 -11.96 -12.40
C ARG A 444 31.98 -12.80 -13.23
N GLY A 445 31.34 -12.19 -14.22
CA GLY A 445 30.30 -12.82 -15.02
C GLY A 445 29.15 -13.35 -14.15
N ILE A 446 28.59 -14.49 -14.55
CA ILE A 446 27.48 -15.14 -13.84
C ILE A 446 27.87 -15.69 -12.45
N ARG A 447 29.16 -15.91 -12.17
CA ARG A 447 29.62 -16.41 -10.86
C ARG A 447 29.29 -15.46 -9.72
N ALA A 448 29.23 -14.15 -10.00
CA ALA A 448 28.81 -13.14 -9.02
C ALA A 448 27.40 -13.39 -8.47
N LEU A 449 26.50 -13.96 -9.28
CA LEU A 449 25.13 -14.28 -8.87
C LEU A 449 25.10 -15.51 -7.96
N ALA A 450 25.86 -16.56 -8.31
CA ALA A 450 26.01 -17.75 -7.48
C ALA A 450 26.67 -17.44 -6.13
N GLU A 451 27.69 -16.56 -6.11
CA GLU A 451 28.29 -16.04 -4.88
C GLU A 451 27.27 -15.30 -4.01
N TRP A 452 26.45 -14.42 -4.60
CA TRP A 452 25.43 -13.70 -3.86
C TRP A 452 24.40 -14.64 -3.23
N ARG A 453 23.90 -15.62 -3.99
CA ARG A 453 23.00 -16.65 -3.47
C ARG A 453 23.63 -17.39 -2.30
N ARG A 454 24.90 -17.79 -2.41
CA ARG A 454 25.61 -18.46 -1.31
C ARG A 454 25.68 -17.61 -0.04
N MET A 455 26.00 -16.32 -0.19
CA MET A 455 26.03 -15.38 0.94
C MET A 455 24.66 -15.26 1.64
N LEU A 456 23.55 -15.31 0.89
CA LEU A 456 22.20 -15.30 1.48
C LEU A 456 21.97 -16.53 2.39
N VAL A 457 22.30 -17.72 1.90
CA VAL A 457 22.08 -18.99 2.62
C VAL A 457 23.03 -19.15 3.81
N GLU A 458 24.28 -18.69 3.67
CA GLU A 458 25.27 -18.68 4.76
C GLU A 458 24.81 -17.80 5.94
N GLN A 459 24.06 -16.72 5.67
CA GLN A 459 23.57 -15.80 6.69
C GLN A 459 22.23 -16.21 7.29
N GLN A 460 21.37 -16.87 6.51
CA GLN A 460 20.02 -17.23 6.93
C GLN A 460 19.60 -18.53 6.23
N PRO A 461 19.24 -19.61 6.97
CA PRO A 461 18.56 -20.75 6.39
C PRO A 461 17.34 -20.25 5.63
N ALA A 462 17.21 -20.63 4.37
CA ALA A 462 16.30 -19.99 3.43
C ALA A 462 15.43 -21.04 2.76
N ARG A 463 14.17 -21.17 3.20
CA ARG A 463 13.19 -22.10 2.62
C ARG A 463 12.22 -21.36 1.70
N ALA A 464 11.69 -20.23 2.17
CA ALA A 464 10.66 -19.46 1.50
C ALA A 464 11.21 -18.25 0.73
N ALA A 465 12.24 -18.45 -0.09
CA ALA A 465 12.80 -17.38 -0.92
C ALA A 465 13.36 -17.86 -2.26
N ALA A 466 13.29 -17.01 -3.29
CA ALA A 466 13.91 -17.25 -4.59
C ALA A 466 14.64 -16.01 -5.10
N LEU A 467 15.80 -16.23 -5.72
CA LEU A 467 16.63 -15.18 -6.33
C LEU A 467 16.46 -15.16 -7.84
N TYR A 468 16.19 -13.97 -8.39
CA TYR A 468 15.97 -13.76 -9.81
C TYR A 468 17.00 -12.80 -10.40
N ALA A 469 17.45 -13.11 -11.62
CA ALA A 469 18.36 -12.30 -12.44
C ALA A 469 18.07 -12.56 -13.92
N PRO A 470 18.52 -11.72 -14.87
CA PRO A 470 19.11 -10.39 -14.71
C PRO A 470 18.06 -9.31 -14.42
N TRP A 471 18.50 -8.06 -14.40
CA TRP A 471 17.61 -6.89 -14.33
C TRP A 471 16.87 -6.70 -15.67
N LEU A 472 15.71 -6.03 -15.60
CA LEU A 472 14.79 -5.85 -16.73
C LEU A 472 14.88 -4.44 -17.27
N ALA A 473 14.77 -4.30 -18.59
CA ALA A 473 14.68 -3.05 -19.29
C ALA A 473 13.21 -2.79 -19.62
N VAL A 474 12.58 -1.80 -18.98
CA VAL A 474 11.15 -1.50 -19.11
C VAL A 474 10.93 -0.14 -19.75
N ALA A 475 9.95 -0.02 -20.63
CA ALA A 475 9.67 1.25 -21.29
C ALA A 475 9.21 2.31 -20.27
N GLU A 476 9.77 3.53 -20.35
CA GLU A 476 9.47 4.60 -19.40
C GLU A 476 8.11 5.28 -19.65
N ASN A 477 7.59 5.22 -20.88
CA ASN A 477 6.45 6.02 -21.31
C ASN A 477 5.11 5.25 -21.38
N ASP A 478 4.09 5.86 -20.78
CA ASP A 478 2.67 5.44 -20.82
C ASP A 478 1.89 6.19 -21.89
N GLY A 479 2.48 6.39 -23.07
CA GLY A 479 1.89 7.23 -24.11
C GLY A 479 2.12 8.74 -23.91
N ALA A 480 3.15 9.14 -23.14
CA ALA A 480 3.66 10.52 -23.13
C ALA A 480 4.74 10.74 -24.21
N ALA A 481 4.95 12.02 -24.57
CA ALA A 481 5.92 12.50 -25.56
C ALA A 481 7.32 11.88 -25.40
N PRO A 482 8.11 11.77 -26.48
CA PRO A 482 9.47 11.27 -26.40
C PRO A 482 10.35 12.14 -25.46
N PRO A 483 11.35 11.53 -24.79
CA PRO A 483 12.36 12.28 -24.06
C PRO A 483 13.12 13.26 -24.96
N VAL A 484 13.61 14.37 -24.41
CA VAL A 484 14.42 15.37 -25.14
C VAL A 484 15.68 14.71 -25.73
N ALA A 485 16.01 15.04 -26.99
CA ALA A 485 17.22 14.56 -27.64
C ALA A 485 18.48 14.80 -26.77
N GLY A 486 19.12 13.72 -26.31
CA GLY A 486 20.28 13.76 -25.42
C GLY A 486 20.04 13.28 -23.98
N SER A 487 18.79 13.03 -23.56
CA SER A 487 18.51 12.29 -22.31
C SER A 487 18.52 10.77 -22.55
N VAL A 488 18.91 9.99 -21.54
CA VAL A 488 18.99 8.52 -21.64
C VAL A 488 17.62 7.97 -22.04
N ALA A 489 17.62 7.15 -23.09
CA ALA A 489 16.48 6.84 -23.94
C ALA A 489 15.45 5.91 -23.30
N GLY A 490 14.19 6.37 -23.17
CA GLY A 490 12.92 5.62 -23.24
C GLY A 490 12.72 4.34 -22.43
N VAL A 491 13.72 3.87 -21.68
CA VAL A 491 13.81 2.55 -21.06
C VAL A 491 14.55 2.67 -19.73
N ARG A 492 13.90 2.21 -18.66
CA ARG A 492 14.43 2.14 -17.31
C ARG A 492 14.93 0.74 -17.02
N ILE A 493 16.11 0.62 -16.41
CA ILE A 493 16.62 -0.66 -15.89
C ILE A 493 16.11 -0.85 -14.45
N VAL A 494 15.37 -1.93 -14.18
CA VAL A 494 14.70 -2.20 -12.90
C VAL A 494 14.97 -3.62 -12.41
N PRO A 495 14.91 -3.87 -11.08
CA PRO A 495 14.96 -5.23 -10.57
C PRO A 495 13.74 -6.05 -11.01
N ALA A 496 13.92 -7.36 -11.14
CA ALA A 496 12.89 -8.26 -11.68
C ALA A 496 11.76 -8.58 -10.68
N CYS A 497 11.98 -8.38 -9.37
CA CYS A 497 11.11 -8.90 -8.31
C CYS A 497 9.63 -8.49 -8.44
N GLY A 498 9.31 -7.28 -8.90
CA GLY A 498 7.92 -6.86 -9.11
C GLY A 498 7.22 -7.64 -10.22
N HIS A 499 7.88 -7.77 -11.38
CA HIS A 499 7.35 -8.50 -12.53
C HIS A 499 7.22 -9.99 -12.24
N VAL A 500 8.24 -10.55 -11.58
CA VAL A 500 8.24 -11.96 -11.15
C VAL A 500 7.15 -12.22 -10.12
N ALA A 501 6.92 -11.33 -9.15
CA ALA A 501 5.82 -11.48 -8.21
C ALA A 501 4.46 -11.51 -8.92
N GLY A 502 4.27 -10.70 -9.96
CA GLY A 502 3.08 -10.76 -10.82
C GLY A 502 2.97 -12.09 -11.56
N ALA A 503 4.06 -12.55 -12.19
CA ALA A 503 4.07 -13.85 -12.88
C ALA A 503 3.77 -15.03 -11.94
N ILE A 504 4.27 -15.02 -10.70
CA ILE A 504 3.93 -16.00 -9.66
C ILE A 504 2.44 -15.90 -9.32
N ALA A 505 1.93 -14.70 -9.03
CA ALA A 505 0.54 -14.45 -8.71
C ALA A 505 -0.42 -14.93 -9.82
N SER A 506 -0.12 -14.59 -11.07
CA SER A 506 -0.86 -15.04 -12.26
C SER A 506 -0.84 -16.56 -12.40
N THR A 507 0.31 -17.20 -12.20
CA THR A 507 0.43 -18.67 -12.24
C THR A 507 -0.41 -19.32 -11.14
N ASP A 508 -0.35 -18.81 -9.91
CA ASP A 508 -1.12 -19.30 -8.78
C ASP A 508 -2.64 -19.21 -9.06
N LEU A 509 -3.09 -18.10 -9.62
CA LEU A 509 -4.51 -17.86 -9.95
C LEU A 509 -4.99 -18.73 -11.12
N ALA A 510 -4.18 -18.84 -12.18
CA ALA A 510 -4.57 -19.50 -13.42
C ALA A 510 -4.39 -21.03 -13.39
N LEU A 511 -3.28 -21.50 -12.81
CA LEU A 511 -2.86 -22.91 -12.84
C LEU A 511 -2.81 -23.56 -11.46
N GLY A 512 -2.74 -22.75 -10.39
CA GLY A 512 -2.62 -23.21 -9.01
C GLY A 512 -1.18 -23.24 -8.51
N VAL A 513 -1.03 -23.11 -7.18
CA VAL A 513 0.25 -22.99 -6.45
C VAL A 513 1.23 -24.15 -6.63
N MET A 514 0.72 -25.33 -7.00
CA MET A 514 1.53 -26.53 -7.26
C MET A 514 2.26 -26.44 -8.60
N ARG A 515 1.91 -25.49 -9.47
CA ARG A 515 2.58 -25.29 -10.75
C ARG A 515 3.78 -24.37 -10.58
N ALA A 516 4.92 -24.78 -11.13
CA ALA A 516 6.11 -23.94 -11.18
C ALA A 516 5.84 -22.69 -12.05
N PRO A 517 6.12 -21.47 -11.56
CA PRO A 517 6.04 -20.23 -12.33
C PRO A 517 7.24 -20.11 -13.28
N ALA A 518 7.41 -21.10 -14.16
CA ALA A 518 8.49 -21.17 -15.15
C ALA A 518 7.90 -21.40 -16.54
N ASN A 519 8.66 -21.00 -17.56
CA ASN A 519 8.21 -20.91 -18.95
C ASN A 519 7.03 -19.94 -19.12
N VAL A 520 7.02 -18.86 -18.33
CA VAL A 520 5.99 -17.81 -18.33
C VAL A 520 6.56 -16.53 -18.94
N PRO A 521 5.88 -15.90 -19.91
CA PRO A 521 6.30 -14.62 -20.46
C PRO A 521 6.09 -13.50 -19.45
N VAL A 522 7.04 -12.58 -19.38
CA VAL A 522 6.97 -11.39 -18.53
C VAL A 522 6.57 -10.19 -19.38
N GLN A 523 5.41 -9.61 -19.05
CA GLN A 523 4.78 -8.53 -19.80
C GLN A 523 5.46 -7.18 -19.56
N ARG A 524 5.34 -6.28 -20.55
CA ARG A 524 5.85 -4.89 -20.52
C ARG A 524 7.36 -4.74 -20.25
N VAL A 525 8.12 -5.76 -20.62
CA VAL A 525 9.59 -5.73 -20.64
C VAL A 525 10.07 -5.64 -22.09
N VAL A 526 10.98 -4.70 -22.36
CA VAL A 526 11.61 -4.50 -23.67
C VAL A 526 12.72 -5.53 -23.87
N ASP A 527 13.59 -5.68 -22.87
CA ASP A 527 14.73 -6.61 -22.92
C ASP A 527 15.25 -6.92 -21.50
N VAL A 528 16.22 -7.82 -21.41
CA VAL A 528 17.01 -8.09 -20.21
C VAL A 528 18.35 -7.36 -20.25
N ARG A 529 18.82 -6.86 -19.12
CA ARG A 529 20.06 -6.06 -19.06
C ARG A 529 21.32 -6.86 -19.42
N SER A 530 21.37 -8.12 -19.00
CA SER A 530 22.50 -9.02 -19.22
C SER A 530 21.97 -10.30 -19.85
N ALA A 531 22.20 -10.49 -21.14
CA ALA A 531 21.78 -11.72 -21.83
C ALA A 531 22.50 -12.94 -21.23
N VAL A 532 21.75 -14.02 -21.03
CA VAL A 532 22.23 -15.29 -20.50
C VAL A 532 22.05 -16.37 -21.57
N ASN A 533 23.16 -17.02 -21.96
CA ASN A 533 23.14 -18.13 -22.91
C ASN A 533 22.79 -19.47 -22.22
N ASP A 534 22.63 -20.55 -22.99
CA ASP A 534 22.18 -21.85 -22.45
C ASP A 534 23.16 -22.45 -21.43
N ALA A 535 24.47 -22.36 -21.68
CA ALA A 535 25.48 -22.89 -20.76
C ALA A 535 25.48 -22.12 -19.43
N GLN A 536 25.44 -20.79 -19.51
CA GLN A 536 25.34 -19.92 -18.34
C GLN A 536 24.05 -20.14 -17.56
N HIS A 537 22.94 -20.39 -18.27
CA HIS A 537 21.67 -20.70 -17.64
C HIS A 537 21.74 -22.02 -16.86
N GLY A 538 22.38 -23.06 -17.43
CA GLY A 538 22.62 -24.32 -16.72
C GLY A 538 23.40 -24.12 -15.41
N GLU A 539 24.52 -23.39 -15.47
CA GLU A 539 25.32 -23.07 -14.28
C GLU A 539 24.53 -22.30 -13.21
N LEU A 540 23.74 -21.31 -13.63
CA LEU A 540 22.91 -20.51 -12.70
C LEU A 540 21.77 -21.33 -12.10
N ASN A 541 21.15 -22.21 -12.89
CA ASN A 541 20.11 -23.09 -12.40
C ASN A 541 20.67 -24.03 -11.32
N ASP A 542 21.83 -24.66 -11.57
CA ASP A 542 22.54 -25.50 -10.59
C ASP A 542 22.92 -24.73 -9.31
N ALA A 543 23.20 -23.43 -9.42
CA ALA A 543 23.43 -22.55 -8.29
C ALA A 543 22.16 -22.05 -7.58
N GLY A 544 20.96 -22.43 -8.03
CA GLY A 544 19.68 -21.98 -7.46
C GLY A 544 19.35 -20.53 -7.77
N VAL A 545 19.77 -20.02 -8.93
CA VAL A 545 19.47 -18.67 -9.42
C VAL A 545 18.53 -18.76 -10.62
N ASN A 546 17.35 -18.16 -10.51
CA ASN A 546 16.34 -18.18 -11.57
C ASN A 546 16.61 -17.11 -12.63
N VAL A 547 16.61 -17.52 -13.89
CA VAL A 547 16.98 -16.65 -15.01
C VAL A 547 15.75 -16.17 -15.78
N LEU A 548 15.73 -14.88 -16.10
CA LEU A 548 14.88 -14.32 -17.16
C LEU A 548 15.68 -14.20 -18.45
N ARG A 549 15.16 -14.75 -19.56
CA ARG A 549 15.83 -14.69 -20.88
C ARG A 549 14.94 -14.04 -21.91
N ALA A 550 15.50 -13.11 -22.67
CA ALA A 550 14.86 -12.59 -23.87
C ALA A 550 15.27 -13.44 -25.07
N GLU A 551 14.28 -13.84 -25.88
CA GLU A 551 14.50 -14.44 -27.20
C GLU A 551 14.01 -13.45 -28.27
N PHE A 552 14.65 -13.46 -29.43
CA PHE A 552 14.28 -12.55 -30.50
C PHE A 552 12.80 -12.71 -30.90
N GLY A 553 12.04 -11.62 -30.90
CA GLY A 553 10.63 -11.60 -31.27
C GLY A 553 9.67 -12.14 -30.19
N ARG A 554 10.15 -12.42 -28.97
CA ARG A 554 9.33 -12.87 -27.85
C ARG A 554 9.54 -11.98 -26.63
N ALA A 555 8.50 -11.86 -25.79
CA ALA A 555 8.66 -11.25 -24.49
C ALA A 555 9.66 -12.06 -23.64
N PRO A 556 10.47 -11.42 -22.77
CA PRO A 556 11.36 -12.14 -21.87
C PRO A 556 10.61 -13.18 -21.05
N MET A 557 11.16 -14.38 -20.97
CA MET A 557 10.55 -15.50 -20.27
C MET A 557 11.24 -15.76 -18.93
N LEU A 558 10.45 -16.05 -17.91
CA LEU A 558 10.93 -16.59 -16.65
C LEU A 558 11.21 -18.09 -16.83
N LEU A 559 12.46 -18.51 -16.72
CA LEU A 559 12.91 -19.88 -17.05
C LEU A 559 13.51 -20.64 -15.86
N GLY A 560 13.20 -20.23 -14.63
CA GLY A 560 13.60 -20.93 -13.41
C GLY A 560 12.55 -20.80 -12.31
N ALA A 561 12.44 -21.84 -11.49
CA ALA A 561 11.53 -21.90 -10.34
C ALA A 561 12.18 -22.59 -9.13
N ARG A 562 13.49 -22.40 -8.93
CA ARG A 562 14.23 -22.89 -7.77
C ARG A 562 14.22 -21.87 -6.64
N THR A 563 14.19 -22.33 -5.40
CA THR A 563 14.43 -21.50 -4.23
C THR A 563 15.94 -21.30 -4.06
N VAL A 564 16.31 -20.42 -3.13
CA VAL A 564 17.70 -20.31 -2.69
C VAL A 564 18.08 -21.41 -1.69
N SER A 565 17.21 -22.38 -1.38
CA SER A 565 17.54 -23.44 -0.43
C SER A 565 18.53 -24.47 -1.00
N ASP A 566 19.42 -24.99 -0.15
CA ASP A 566 20.26 -26.16 -0.47
C ASP A 566 19.60 -27.49 -0.09
N GLU A 567 18.51 -27.43 0.69
CA GLU A 567 17.75 -28.60 1.12
C GLU A 567 16.87 -29.13 -0.04
N PRO A 568 16.97 -30.42 -0.41
CA PRO A 568 16.24 -30.99 -1.55
C PRO A 568 14.73 -30.84 -1.46
N GLU A 569 14.14 -30.95 -0.26
CA GLU A 569 12.69 -30.79 -0.05
C GLU A 569 12.17 -29.37 -0.32
N TRP A 570 13.02 -28.34 -0.16
CA TRP A 570 12.67 -26.94 -0.33
C TRP A 570 13.11 -26.38 -1.68
N ARG A 571 13.68 -27.22 -2.57
CA ARG A 571 14.33 -26.79 -3.82
C ARG A 571 13.43 -25.98 -4.75
N TYR A 572 12.13 -26.24 -4.80
CA TYR A 572 11.23 -25.68 -5.80
C TYR A 572 10.27 -24.65 -5.22
N VAL A 573 10.12 -23.53 -5.93
CA VAL A 573 9.15 -22.47 -5.60
C VAL A 573 7.76 -23.06 -5.47
N SER A 574 7.29 -23.87 -6.44
CA SER A 574 5.96 -24.49 -6.39
C SER A 574 5.73 -25.35 -5.15
N THR A 575 6.73 -26.09 -4.69
CA THR A 575 6.62 -26.89 -3.45
C THR A 575 6.39 -25.98 -2.26
N VAL A 576 7.18 -24.93 -2.09
CA VAL A 576 7.06 -24.02 -0.94
C VAL A 576 5.76 -23.22 -1.00
N ARG A 577 5.37 -22.75 -2.18
CA ARG A 577 4.09 -22.05 -2.42
C ARG A 577 2.89 -22.94 -2.09
N MET A 578 2.93 -24.21 -2.48
CA MET A 578 1.91 -25.21 -2.13
C MET A 578 1.83 -25.43 -0.61
N LEU A 579 2.96 -25.53 0.09
CA LEU A 579 2.98 -25.71 1.55
C LEU A 579 2.40 -24.49 2.28
N ILE A 580 2.71 -23.28 1.82
CA ILE A 580 2.12 -22.03 2.32
C ILE A 580 0.59 -22.06 2.13
N ALA A 581 0.12 -22.43 0.95
CA ALA A 581 -1.31 -22.52 0.65
C ALA A 581 -2.02 -23.57 1.50
N LEU A 582 -1.40 -24.74 1.69
CA LEU A 582 -1.92 -25.84 2.50
C LEU A 582 -2.01 -25.41 3.97
N ARG A 583 -0.97 -24.77 4.51
CA ARG A 583 -0.99 -24.24 5.88
C ARG A 583 -2.11 -23.23 6.05
N ARG A 584 -2.25 -22.25 5.14
CA ARG A 584 -3.33 -21.27 5.19
C ARG A 584 -4.72 -21.94 5.10
N ALA A 585 -4.87 -22.99 4.28
CA ALA A 585 -6.10 -23.76 4.21
C ALA A 585 -6.44 -24.40 5.56
N CYS A 586 -5.46 -25.04 6.21
CA CYS A 586 -5.61 -25.65 7.52
C CYS A 586 -5.93 -24.62 8.60
N ASP A 587 -5.23 -23.49 8.63
CA ASP A 587 -5.46 -22.41 9.60
C ASP A 587 -6.89 -21.86 9.49
N ILE A 588 -7.40 -21.69 8.27
CA ILE A 588 -8.78 -21.23 8.06
C ILE A 588 -9.78 -22.31 8.49
N ALA A 589 -9.60 -23.55 8.03
CA ALA A 589 -10.56 -24.63 8.19
C ALA A 589 -10.61 -25.23 9.60
N LEU A 590 -9.53 -25.13 10.37
CA LEU A 590 -9.43 -25.67 11.74
C LEU A 590 -9.66 -24.61 12.83
N ARG A 591 -10.02 -23.37 12.46
CA ARG A 591 -10.30 -22.30 13.42
C ARG A 591 -11.41 -22.65 14.41
N TRP A 592 -12.39 -23.45 14.01
CA TRP A 592 -13.47 -23.92 14.89
C TRP A 592 -12.97 -24.82 16.03
N ALA A 593 -11.83 -25.49 15.87
CA ALA A 593 -11.32 -26.44 16.87
C ALA A 593 -10.66 -25.73 18.08
N VAL A 594 -10.45 -24.42 18.01
CA VAL A 594 -9.86 -23.63 19.10
C VAL A 594 -10.86 -23.55 20.25
N PHE A 595 -10.44 -23.93 21.46
CA PHE A 595 -11.25 -24.05 22.69
C PHE A 595 -12.27 -25.20 22.73
N GLU A 596 -12.25 -26.09 21.75
CA GLU A 596 -13.04 -27.33 21.82
C GLU A 596 -12.40 -28.34 22.80
N PRO A 597 -13.19 -29.23 23.42
CA PRO A 597 -12.65 -30.30 24.25
C PRO A 597 -11.70 -31.21 23.43
N ASN A 598 -10.50 -31.46 23.94
CA ASN A 598 -9.56 -32.43 23.33
C ASN A 598 -10.00 -33.88 23.65
N ASP A 599 -11.12 -34.29 23.06
CA ASP A 599 -11.69 -35.63 23.13
C ASP A 599 -11.61 -36.36 21.78
N ALA A 600 -12.00 -37.64 21.77
CA ALA A 600 -11.96 -38.46 20.56
C ALA A 600 -12.84 -37.91 19.41
N PRO A 601 -14.08 -37.41 19.66
CA PRO A 601 -14.88 -36.73 18.65
C PRO A 601 -14.16 -35.55 17.99
N THR A 602 -13.58 -34.62 18.76
CA THR A 602 -12.88 -33.45 18.22
C THR A 602 -11.69 -33.87 17.36
N ARG A 603 -10.89 -34.84 17.81
CA ARG A 603 -9.74 -35.37 17.03
C ARG A 603 -10.18 -36.03 15.73
N ALA A 604 -11.28 -36.78 15.74
CA ALA A 604 -11.83 -37.39 14.53
C ALA A 604 -12.33 -36.31 13.53
N ALA A 605 -12.96 -35.24 14.03
CA ALA A 605 -13.42 -34.12 13.20
C ALA A 605 -12.23 -33.32 12.60
N VAL A 606 -11.16 -33.09 13.38
CA VAL A 606 -9.90 -32.48 12.88
C VAL A 606 -9.28 -33.36 11.79
N ALA A 607 -9.14 -34.68 12.03
CA ALA A 607 -8.59 -35.60 11.05
C ALA A 607 -9.41 -35.61 9.74
N THR A 608 -10.74 -35.64 9.87
CA THR A 608 -11.66 -35.62 8.71
C THR A 608 -11.49 -34.32 7.91
N THR A 609 -11.35 -33.17 8.59
CA THR A 609 -11.13 -31.87 7.95
C THR A 609 -9.80 -31.84 7.20
N LEU A 610 -8.71 -32.31 7.82
CA LEU A 610 -7.39 -32.40 7.21
C LEU A 610 -7.37 -33.32 5.98
N ILE A 611 -8.00 -34.49 6.08
CA ILE A 611 -8.13 -35.44 4.95
C ILE A 611 -8.89 -34.80 3.79
N ALA A 612 -9.97 -34.06 4.06
CA ALA A 612 -10.73 -33.36 3.04
C ALA A 612 -9.87 -32.32 2.30
N ILE A 613 -9.10 -31.49 3.03
CA ILE A 613 -8.19 -30.51 2.44
C ILE A 613 -7.12 -31.18 1.57
N LEU A 614 -6.44 -32.19 2.11
CA LEU A 614 -5.37 -32.91 1.39
C LEU A 614 -5.91 -33.61 0.13
N THR A 615 -7.13 -34.12 0.19
CA THR A 615 -7.82 -34.70 -0.97
C THR A 615 -8.05 -33.66 -2.07
N LEU A 616 -8.45 -32.42 -1.73
CA LEU A 616 -8.61 -31.34 -2.70
C LEU A 616 -7.27 -30.98 -3.37
N PHE A 617 -6.17 -30.95 -2.61
CA PHE A 617 -4.83 -30.73 -3.17
C PHE A 617 -4.40 -31.88 -4.09
N TRP A 618 -4.63 -33.13 -3.67
CA TRP A 618 -4.33 -34.33 -4.47
C TRP A 618 -5.11 -34.35 -5.80
N GLN A 619 -6.42 -34.06 -5.76
CA GLN A 619 -7.27 -33.99 -6.97
C GLN A 619 -6.81 -32.92 -7.96
N ARG A 620 -6.10 -31.89 -7.48
CA ARG A 620 -5.47 -30.84 -8.30
C ARG A 620 -4.03 -31.17 -8.72
N GLY A 621 -3.57 -32.40 -8.48
CA GLY A 621 -2.24 -32.87 -8.88
C GLY A 621 -1.10 -32.33 -8.02
N ALA A 622 -1.37 -31.90 -6.79
CA ALA A 622 -0.35 -31.35 -5.89
C ALA A 622 0.59 -32.42 -5.31
N PHE A 623 0.10 -33.67 -5.16
CA PHE A 623 0.83 -34.78 -4.55
C PHE A 623 1.09 -35.91 -5.53
N ALA A 624 2.24 -36.58 -5.39
CA ALA A 624 2.61 -37.78 -6.12
C ALA A 624 1.85 -39.01 -5.56
N GLY A 625 1.61 -40.02 -6.38
CA GLY A 625 0.86 -41.22 -5.99
C GLY A 625 -0.44 -41.38 -6.76
N ALA A 626 -0.81 -42.63 -7.08
CA ALA A 626 -2.00 -42.94 -7.87
C ALA A 626 -3.28 -42.93 -7.01
N THR A 627 -3.13 -43.08 -5.70
CA THR A 627 -4.22 -43.07 -4.72
C THR A 627 -3.91 -42.11 -3.57
N ALA A 628 -4.96 -41.60 -2.91
CA ALA A 628 -4.80 -40.69 -1.76
C ALA A 628 -3.91 -41.30 -0.63
N ALA A 629 -4.03 -42.61 -0.39
CA ALA A 629 -3.25 -43.31 0.63
C ALA A 629 -1.75 -43.44 0.31
N GLU A 630 -1.37 -43.40 -0.98
CA GLU A 630 0.03 -43.32 -1.40
C GLU A 630 0.58 -41.89 -1.33
N SER A 631 -0.31 -40.90 -1.39
CA SER A 631 0.04 -39.48 -1.52
C SER A 631 0.17 -38.73 -0.20
N PHE A 632 -0.68 -39.06 0.77
CA PHE A 632 -0.68 -38.41 2.08
C PHE A 632 -1.26 -39.30 3.19
N PHE A 633 -0.95 -38.96 4.44
CA PHE A 633 -1.59 -39.55 5.60
C PHE A 633 -1.85 -38.50 6.68
N VAL A 634 -2.85 -38.76 7.53
CA VAL A 634 -3.17 -37.97 8.71
C VAL A 634 -3.29 -38.91 9.91
N ARG A 635 -2.52 -38.65 10.96
CA ARG A 635 -2.62 -39.35 12.26
C ARG A 635 -2.94 -38.34 13.33
N CYS A 636 -4.14 -38.46 13.90
CA CYS A 636 -4.65 -37.56 14.95
C CYS A 636 -5.16 -38.35 16.17
N GLN A 637 -4.97 -39.67 16.18
CA GLN A 637 -5.40 -40.56 17.27
C GLN A 637 -4.17 -41.04 18.04
N GLU A 638 -4.33 -41.25 19.34
CA GLU A 638 -3.32 -41.89 20.19
C GLU A 638 -3.21 -43.37 19.81
N ASP A 639 -1.98 -43.81 19.52
CA ASP A 639 -1.64 -45.22 19.68
C ASP A 639 -1.02 -45.41 21.07
N PRO A 640 -1.73 -46.03 22.03
CA PRO A 640 -1.24 -46.21 23.39
C PRO A 640 -0.01 -47.12 23.49
N THR A 641 0.43 -47.75 22.39
CA THR A 641 1.65 -48.58 22.36
C THR A 641 2.86 -47.91 21.70
N GLU A 642 2.69 -46.79 20.98
CA GLU A 642 3.77 -46.19 20.18
C GLU A 642 3.97 -44.68 20.38
N ASP A 643 3.01 -43.93 20.96
CA ASP A 643 3.00 -42.46 20.82
C ASP A 643 2.88 -41.70 22.15
N THR A 644 3.96 -41.66 22.93
CA THR A 644 4.05 -40.89 24.21
C THR A 644 3.91 -39.36 24.01
N THR A 645 4.08 -38.87 22.78
CA THR A 645 4.07 -37.43 22.45
C THR A 645 2.67 -36.82 22.53
N ASN A 646 1.64 -37.59 22.18
CA ASN A 646 0.25 -37.14 22.22
C ASN A 646 -0.35 -37.14 23.65
N ALA A 647 0.08 -38.07 24.49
CA ALA A 647 -0.33 -38.12 25.89
C ALA A 647 0.18 -36.89 26.67
N ASP A 648 1.47 -36.54 26.52
CA ASP A 648 2.09 -35.36 27.13
C ASP A 648 1.48 -34.06 26.57
N ALA A 649 1.21 -33.99 25.27
CA ALA A 649 0.56 -32.84 24.64
C ALA A 649 -0.84 -32.57 25.22
N ARG A 650 -1.60 -33.62 25.54
CA ARG A 650 -2.94 -33.51 26.14
C ARG A 650 -2.91 -32.90 27.53
N GLU A 651 -1.92 -33.25 28.35
CA GLU A 651 -1.72 -32.66 29.68
C GLU A 651 -1.44 -31.14 29.60
N HIS A 652 -0.86 -30.69 28.48
CA HIS A 652 -0.63 -29.28 28.16
C HIS A 652 -1.76 -28.63 27.36
N GLY A 653 -2.89 -29.32 27.17
CA GLY A 653 -4.05 -28.81 26.42
C GLY A 653 -3.84 -28.70 24.91
N GLN A 654 -2.88 -29.42 24.34
CA GLN A 654 -2.56 -29.43 22.91
C GLN A 654 -3.18 -30.64 22.19
N LEU A 655 -3.63 -30.43 20.96
CA LEU A 655 -4.06 -31.47 20.03
C LEU A 655 -3.08 -31.50 18.86
N ILE A 656 -2.38 -32.62 18.68
CA ILE A 656 -1.39 -32.79 17.61
C ILE A 656 -1.97 -33.71 16.53
N ALA A 657 -1.89 -33.26 15.28
CA ALA A 657 -2.17 -34.07 14.10
C ALA A 657 -0.90 -34.19 13.26
N LEU A 658 -0.36 -35.40 13.14
CA LEU A 658 0.78 -35.68 12.27
C LEU A 658 0.29 -35.86 10.83
N VAL A 659 0.81 -35.03 9.93
CA VAL A 659 0.46 -35.05 8.51
C VAL A 659 1.72 -35.35 7.70
N GLY A 660 1.66 -36.38 6.86
CA GLY A 660 2.69 -36.65 5.86
C GLY A 660 2.14 -36.43 4.45
N ILE A 661 2.94 -35.85 3.57
CA ILE A 661 2.59 -35.54 2.17
C ILE A 661 3.75 -35.87 1.25
N ALA A 662 3.45 -36.21 0.00
CA ALA A 662 4.44 -36.42 -1.06
C ALA A 662 4.25 -35.38 -2.19
N PRO A 663 4.93 -34.22 -2.16
CA PRO A 663 4.79 -33.19 -3.20
C PRO A 663 5.25 -33.67 -4.58
N VAL A 664 4.55 -33.24 -5.65
CA VAL A 664 5.03 -33.47 -7.03
C VAL A 664 6.23 -32.59 -7.33
N ALA A 665 7.36 -33.18 -7.74
CA ALA A 665 8.51 -32.45 -8.25
C ALA A 665 8.27 -32.02 -9.72
N PRO A 666 8.59 -30.76 -10.12
CA PRO A 666 8.52 -30.35 -11.51
C PRO A 666 9.51 -31.11 -12.41
N ALA A 667 9.11 -31.37 -13.66
CA ALA A 667 10.03 -31.88 -14.68
C ALA A 667 10.86 -30.72 -15.26
N GLU A 668 12.11 -30.56 -14.81
CA GLU A 668 13.01 -29.50 -15.29
C GLU A 668 13.78 -29.88 -16.58
N PHE A 669 13.92 -31.18 -16.88
CA PHE A 669 14.69 -31.66 -18.02
C PHE A 669 13.87 -32.63 -18.86
N ILE A 670 13.75 -32.35 -20.14
CA ILE A 670 13.21 -33.28 -21.14
C ILE A 670 14.39 -33.76 -21.99
N VAL A 671 14.86 -34.97 -21.74
CA VAL A 671 15.88 -35.61 -22.58
C VAL A 671 15.18 -36.33 -23.72
N LEU A 672 15.16 -35.72 -24.90
CA LEU A 672 14.71 -36.35 -26.14
C LEU A 672 15.86 -37.16 -26.73
N ARG A 673 15.77 -38.49 -26.68
CA ARG A 673 16.67 -39.38 -27.41
C ARG A 673 16.06 -39.68 -28.78
N VAL A 674 16.65 -39.11 -29.83
CA VAL A 674 16.28 -39.42 -31.21
C VAL A 674 17.19 -40.54 -31.70
N GLY A 675 16.63 -41.73 -31.86
CA GLY A 675 17.31 -42.92 -32.38
C GLY A 675 16.66 -43.42 -33.68
N ARG A 676 17.42 -44.21 -34.43
CA ARG A 676 16.95 -44.86 -35.66
C ARG A 676 17.00 -46.37 -35.45
N GLN A 677 15.85 -47.03 -35.44
CA GLN A 677 15.73 -48.48 -35.40
C GLN A 677 14.95 -48.91 -36.64
N ASP A 678 15.52 -49.81 -37.45
CA ASP A 678 14.89 -50.38 -38.66
C ASP A 678 14.28 -49.36 -39.64
N ASN A 679 15.02 -48.29 -39.94
CA ASN A 679 14.63 -47.25 -40.91
C ASN A 679 13.35 -46.44 -40.57
N LEU A 680 12.80 -46.57 -39.36
CA LEU A 680 11.72 -45.72 -38.86
C LEU A 680 12.25 -44.78 -37.76
N PRO A 681 11.82 -43.50 -37.73
CA PRO A 681 12.13 -42.62 -36.60
C PRO A 681 11.37 -43.11 -35.37
N VAL A 682 12.09 -43.49 -34.31
CA VAL A 682 11.48 -43.87 -33.02
C VAL A 682 11.59 -42.67 -32.07
N PHE A 683 10.43 -42.20 -31.59
CA PHE A 683 10.32 -41.18 -30.55
C PHE A 683 9.97 -41.87 -29.23
N SER A 684 10.84 -41.76 -28.22
CA SER A 684 10.57 -42.24 -26.87
C SER A 684 10.65 -41.09 -25.87
N LEU A 685 9.57 -40.88 -25.13
CA LEU A 685 9.45 -39.97 -23.99
C LEU A 685 9.27 -40.85 -22.74
N PHE A 686 10.25 -40.82 -21.83
CA PHE A 686 10.32 -41.54 -20.54
C PHE A 686 10.62 -43.05 -20.61
N GLU A 687 11.77 -43.46 -20.04
CA GLU A 687 11.99 -44.84 -19.56
C GLU A 687 11.88 -44.87 -18.04
N ARG A 688 11.14 -45.86 -17.51
CA ARG A 688 11.15 -46.24 -16.09
C ARG A 688 12.58 -46.64 -15.72
N LYS A 689 13.22 -45.88 -14.83
CA LYS A 689 14.35 -46.42 -14.04
C LYS A 689 13.76 -47.37 -13.00
N GLU A 690 13.82 -48.67 -13.26
CA GLU A 690 13.85 -49.67 -12.19
C GLU A 690 15.15 -49.45 -11.41
N PHE A 691 15.03 -49.04 -10.16
CA PHE A 691 16.13 -49.11 -9.20
C PHE A 691 16.17 -50.54 -8.66
N ALA A 692 17.32 -51.20 -8.86
CA ALA A 692 17.66 -52.46 -8.19
C ALA A 692 18.06 -52.21 -6.74
#